data_AF-A0A950VWS2-F1
#
_entry.id   AF-A0A950VWS2-F1
#
_cell.length_a   1.000
_cell.length_b   1.000
_cell.length_c   1.000
_cell.angle_alpha   90.00
_cell.angle_beta   90.00
_cell.angle_gamma   90.00
#
_symmetry.space_group_name_H-M   'P 1'
#
loop_
_entity.id
_entity.type
_entity.pdbx_description
1 polymer ?
#
loop_
_entity_poly.entity_id
_entity_poly.type
_entity_poly.pdbx_seq_one_letter_code
_entity_poly.pdbx_strand_id
1 'polypeptide(L)'
;MFNATWIYTGVLYAIAIACARRWIPAVRDALPWRVAAFFYALVLIYLSRPMTGRYVNVPVDFINILPPWGNWNRLRLLSNPEMNDLAMQIVPWAHQAREAWRSLHFPLWNALAGCGYPLLANGQSSAMSPLRILALPLPLGYAMTAEAAMKLLIALTGMYLFCRRRYDELPSAIGAIAFAFCSFCITWLHFPIVTVAVWLPFAFLAIELLIEQRTYRRFLFAVIVWTVMLYGGHPETVTHVTFFGGLFALWLAFVERAATRRDAIRSLALTALAIFVAALLASPFIATFAETVKKSQRFQELQVHANDEPPFSDFASAIATFQPNFYGHAPREKPWGPATAESVTGFAGILGIASWFALLYRAIAQRGFRTREFFLVLLALFAAGIVFNWPVISAVFHFIFRLAANARLRLFLCWIAAALTAAAIDTARRERSIHFFCGVLTTAAILLWLMLTRSFPSPVAKDMTMIAILPSVLVLVLSSLFVLQARGRHIAAMLVGGALVAELWTATDGWNPVLPVEAMYPKTPLIEKLERLQNATPRNAPFRIVGIGAALFPNAQAMYSFADIRTHDPMAFGRYLGLLRLLTNYETHEYFAKWSNAKTPLLNYLNVRYLVGDRGLDPGDPGRYLLVYDGRDGRIFENRDVKPRFFAARDIVLEFHHDRFAQTLTEHDFSKQTVVNILPVDSDRMRNDLLSPKSDPTVQIVEAADTNFRLHIRSPRHALIVSSQPWWPGWRVFRNGQSITPQLVNGAFLGFTIPPGDWDVRIDYFPASFYGGLAGAIVTALLLVAWPIAQRRIG
;
A
#
# COMPACT_ATOMS: atom_id res chain seq x y z
N MET A 1 8.03 24.88 -13.32
CA MET A 1 7.24 24.92 -12.07
C MET A 1 8.22 25.00 -10.91
N PHE A 2 8.04 25.94 -9.98
CA PHE A 2 8.89 26.07 -8.79
C PHE A 2 8.62 24.91 -7.81
N ASN A 3 9.65 24.24 -7.30
CA ASN A 3 9.49 23.17 -6.33
C ASN A 3 9.46 23.76 -4.90
N ALA A 4 8.25 23.94 -4.37
CA ALA A 4 8.01 24.44 -3.02
C ALA A 4 7.94 23.33 -1.95
N THR A 5 8.25 22.08 -2.29
CA THR A 5 8.03 20.90 -1.42
C THR A 5 8.73 21.03 -0.08
N TRP A 6 9.96 21.56 -0.07
CA TRP A 6 10.71 21.76 1.17
C TRP A 6 10.03 22.75 2.12
N ILE A 7 9.72 23.97 1.67
CA ILE A 7 9.01 24.98 2.49
C ILE A 7 7.67 24.42 2.95
N TYR A 8 6.90 23.83 2.04
CA TYR A 8 5.57 23.30 2.34
C TYR A 8 5.63 22.25 3.47
N THR A 9 6.50 21.26 3.32
CA THR A 9 6.67 20.19 4.32
C THR A 9 7.21 20.75 5.63
N GLY A 10 8.16 21.69 5.58
CA GLY A 10 8.73 22.33 6.77
C GLY A 10 7.69 23.13 7.56
N VAL A 11 6.81 23.88 6.89
CA VAL A 11 5.72 24.63 7.51
C VAL A 11 4.70 23.67 8.14
N LEU A 12 4.27 22.63 7.42
CA LEU A 12 3.37 21.62 7.97
C LEU A 12 3.95 20.94 9.21
N TYR A 13 5.24 20.57 9.16
CA TYR A 13 5.92 19.98 10.30
C TYR A 13 6.00 20.95 11.49
N ALA A 14 6.37 22.20 11.25
CA ALA A 14 6.40 23.23 12.30
C ALA A 14 5.03 23.44 12.95
N ILE A 15 3.95 23.51 12.16
CA ILE A 15 2.57 23.61 12.66
C ILE A 15 2.23 22.38 13.50
N ALA A 16 2.54 21.17 13.01
CA ALA A 16 2.28 19.93 13.74
C ALA A 16 3.01 19.90 15.09
N ILE A 17 4.30 20.30 15.14
CA ILE A 17 5.07 20.39 16.38
C ILE A 17 4.50 21.48 17.31
N ALA A 18 4.14 22.66 16.80
CA ALA A 18 3.54 23.72 17.61
C ALA A 18 2.22 23.27 18.25
N CYS A 19 1.35 22.61 17.48
CA CYS A 19 0.12 22.01 17.97
C CYS A 19 0.41 20.92 19.02
N ALA A 20 1.32 19.97 18.74
CA ALA A 20 1.64 18.90 19.67
C ALA A 20 2.18 19.44 21.01
N ARG A 21 3.09 20.42 20.97
CA ARG A 21 3.63 21.09 22.18
C ARG A 21 2.56 21.86 22.96
N ARG A 22 1.54 22.41 22.29
CA ARG A 22 0.43 23.11 22.95
C ARG A 22 -0.54 22.17 23.64
N TRP A 23 -0.87 21.04 23.01
CA TRP A 23 -1.93 20.13 23.48
C TRP A 23 -1.42 19.00 24.39
N ILE A 24 -0.16 18.60 24.25
CA ILE A 24 0.45 17.49 24.96
C ILE A 24 1.68 18.02 25.74
N PRO A 25 1.55 18.36 27.04
CA PRO A 25 2.67 18.87 27.84
C PRO A 25 3.90 17.97 27.80
N ALA A 26 3.72 16.65 27.79
CA ALA A 26 4.82 15.69 27.68
C ALA A 26 5.67 15.88 26.40
N VAL A 27 5.05 16.29 25.27
CA VAL A 27 5.79 16.59 24.03
C VAL A 27 6.54 17.92 24.15
N ARG A 28 5.93 18.93 24.79
CA ARG A 28 6.57 20.22 25.03
C ARG A 28 7.87 20.08 25.80
N ASP A 29 7.87 19.23 26.80
CA ASP A 29 9.00 19.07 27.71
C ASP A 29 10.05 18.10 27.11
N ALA A 30 9.61 17.12 26.30
CA ALA A 30 10.50 16.12 25.71
C ALA A 30 11.16 16.52 24.37
N LEU A 31 10.49 17.29 23.51
CA LEU A 31 10.95 17.60 22.14
C LEU A 31 11.21 19.10 21.95
N PRO A 32 12.45 19.58 22.22
CA PRO A 32 12.86 20.95 21.92
C PRO A 32 12.78 21.29 20.43
N TRP A 33 12.54 22.57 20.10
CA TRP A 33 12.55 23.06 18.72
C TRP A 33 13.89 22.79 17.99
N ARG A 34 15.02 22.81 18.70
CA ARG A 34 16.33 22.46 18.11
C ARG A 34 16.37 21.02 17.57
N VAL A 35 15.73 20.08 18.26
CA VAL A 35 15.69 18.66 17.84
C VAL A 35 14.75 18.49 16.66
N ALA A 36 13.59 19.14 16.70
CA ALA A 36 12.67 19.15 15.56
C ALA A 36 13.31 19.78 14.30
N ALA A 37 14.00 20.92 14.45
CA ALA A 37 14.73 21.57 13.37
C ALA A 37 15.85 20.67 12.82
N PHE A 38 16.58 19.96 13.70
CA PHE A 38 17.58 18.98 13.30
C PHE A 38 16.97 17.82 12.51
N PHE A 39 15.83 17.26 12.94
CA PHE A 39 15.12 16.21 12.18
C PHE A 39 14.67 16.69 10.81
N TYR A 40 14.13 17.91 10.72
CA TYR A 40 13.79 18.53 9.45
C TYR A 40 15.01 18.71 8.54
N ALA A 41 16.12 19.22 9.09
CA ALA A 41 17.36 19.38 8.33
C ALA A 41 17.90 18.04 7.81
N LEU A 42 17.83 16.98 8.63
CA LEU A 42 18.29 15.65 8.24
C LEU A 42 17.46 15.06 7.08
N VAL A 43 16.13 15.19 7.15
CA VAL A 43 15.23 14.78 6.05
C VAL A 43 15.45 15.63 4.81
N LEU A 44 15.64 16.94 4.96
CA LEU A 44 15.92 17.85 3.86
C LEU A 44 17.26 17.54 3.18
N ILE A 45 18.29 17.15 3.94
CA ILE A 45 19.58 16.73 3.36
C ILE A 45 19.39 15.44 2.56
N TYR A 46 18.74 14.44 3.16
CA TYR A 46 18.51 13.14 2.53
C TYR A 46 17.67 13.25 1.24
N LEU A 47 16.61 14.06 1.25
CA LEU A 47 15.72 14.29 0.11
C LEU A 47 15.99 15.62 -0.61
N SER A 48 17.20 16.16 -0.50
CA SER A 48 17.53 17.53 -0.97
C SER A 48 17.16 17.75 -2.43
N ARG A 49 17.62 16.86 -3.32
CA ARG A 49 17.35 16.93 -4.77
C ARG A 49 15.85 16.94 -5.11
N PRO A 50 15.03 15.96 -4.69
CA PRO A 50 13.59 15.96 -5.01
C PRO A 50 12.79 17.02 -4.23
N MET A 51 13.29 17.54 -3.10
CA MET A 51 12.57 18.58 -2.34
C MET A 51 12.85 20.01 -2.83
N THR A 52 14.01 20.28 -3.44
CA THR A 52 14.40 21.63 -3.89
C THR A 52 14.55 21.78 -5.41
N GLY A 53 14.81 20.69 -6.13
CA GLY A 53 15.06 20.68 -7.58
C GLY A 53 13.89 20.17 -8.41
N ARG A 54 14.07 20.05 -9.72
CA ARG A 54 13.06 19.49 -10.65
C ARG A 54 13.16 17.97 -10.75
N TYR A 55 13.14 17.30 -9.61
CA TYR A 55 13.29 15.85 -9.52
C TYR A 55 12.14 15.21 -8.74
N VAL A 56 11.94 13.92 -8.97
CA VAL A 56 11.05 13.05 -8.21
C VAL A 56 11.86 11.85 -7.71
N ASN A 57 11.48 11.28 -6.57
CA ASN A 57 12.19 10.16 -5.95
C ASN A 57 11.44 8.82 -6.11
N VAL A 58 10.91 8.56 -7.30
CA VAL A 58 10.15 7.35 -7.66
C VAL A 58 10.75 6.73 -8.93
N PRO A 59 10.83 5.39 -9.05
CA PRO A 59 11.46 4.69 -10.18
C PRO A 59 10.54 4.64 -11.43
N VAL A 60 10.06 5.80 -11.87
CA VAL A 60 9.14 5.93 -13.02
C VAL A 60 9.79 5.55 -14.35
N ASP A 61 11.12 5.47 -14.40
CA ASP A 61 11.85 4.98 -15.56
C ASP A 61 11.58 3.50 -15.88
N PHE A 62 11.01 2.73 -14.94
CA PHE A 62 10.57 1.35 -15.17
C PHE A 62 9.61 1.23 -16.37
N ILE A 63 8.74 2.23 -16.60
CA ILE A 63 7.80 2.19 -17.74
C ILE A 63 8.50 2.16 -19.10
N ASN A 64 9.77 2.57 -19.17
CA ASN A 64 10.54 2.59 -20.42
C ASN A 64 10.92 1.19 -20.92
N ILE A 65 10.64 0.11 -20.18
CA ILE A 65 10.77 -1.26 -20.71
C ILE A 65 9.50 -1.76 -21.39
N LEU A 66 8.43 -0.95 -21.36
CA LEU A 66 7.11 -1.31 -21.87
C LEU A 66 6.72 -0.39 -23.04
N PRO A 67 6.06 -0.90 -24.09
CA PRO A 67 5.47 -0.05 -25.11
C PRO A 67 4.35 0.83 -24.53
N PRO A 68 4.17 2.08 -24.98
CA PRO A 68 4.87 2.72 -26.10
C PRO A 68 6.21 3.36 -25.72
N TRP A 69 6.51 3.52 -24.43
CA TRP A 69 7.69 4.27 -23.98
C TRP A 69 9.02 3.64 -24.39
N GLY A 70 9.16 2.32 -24.27
CA GLY A 70 10.39 1.61 -24.65
C GLY A 70 10.72 1.64 -26.14
N ASN A 71 9.71 1.88 -26.98
CA ASN A 71 9.89 2.04 -28.42
C ASN A 71 10.30 3.48 -28.80
N TRP A 72 9.87 4.44 -27.99
CA TRP A 72 10.13 5.86 -28.19
C TRP A 72 11.48 6.31 -27.61
N ASN A 73 11.73 5.98 -26.35
CA ASN A 73 12.96 6.31 -25.64
C ASN A 73 14.01 5.21 -25.86
N ARG A 74 15.28 5.58 -26.06
CA ARG A 74 16.36 4.58 -25.97
C ARG A 74 16.44 4.08 -24.53
N LEU A 75 16.41 2.76 -24.35
CA LEU A 75 16.55 2.11 -23.04
C LEU A 75 17.77 2.66 -22.30
N ARG A 76 17.52 3.32 -21.17
CA ARG A 76 18.53 3.58 -20.15
C ARG A 76 18.48 2.41 -19.16
N LEU A 77 19.62 2.09 -18.54
CA LEU A 77 19.65 1.18 -17.39
C LEU A 77 18.59 1.61 -16.38
N LEU A 78 17.78 0.66 -15.91
CA LEU A 78 16.75 0.92 -14.91
C LEU A 78 17.41 1.38 -13.60
N SER A 79 16.89 2.45 -13.04
CA SER A 79 17.41 3.00 -11.79
C SER A 79 17.12 2.11 -10.58
N ASN A 80 15.99 1.39 -10.62
CA ASN A 80 15.64 0.38 -9.62
C ASN A 80 14.67 -0.66 -10.23
N PRO A 81 15.17 -1.85 -10.65
CA PRO A 81 14.32 -2.90 -11.23
C PRO A 81 13.43 -3.62 -10.20
N GLU A 82 13.75 -3.55 -8.90
CA GLU A 82 13.01 -4.24 -7.82
C GLU A 82 11.71 -3.52 -7.43
N MET A 83 11.58 -2.23 -7.75
CA MET A 83 10.48 -1.36 -7.30
C MET A 83 9.48 -1.03 -8.42
N ASN A 84 9.21 -2.01 -9.28
CA ASN A 84 8.29 -1.88 -10.42
C ASN A 84 6.85 -1.48 -10.02
N ASP A 85 6.34 -2.02 -8.91
CA ASP A 85 5.01 -1.72 -8.36
C ASP A 85 4.79 -0.20 -8.16
N LEU A 86 5.85 0.55 -7.83
CA LEU A 86 5.72 2.00 -7.65
C LEU A 86 5.25 2.67 -8.94
N ALA A 87 5.88 2.34 -10.07
CA ALA A 87 5.54 2.90 -11.37
C ALA A 87 4.30 2.26 -12.00
N MET A 88 4.03 0.98 -11.71
CA MET A 88 2.96 0.24 -12.37
C MET A 88 1.66 0.19 -11.57
N GLN A 89 1.65 0.56 -10.30
CA GLN A 89 0.46 0.45 -9.43
C GLN A 89 0.31 1.65 -8.50
N ILE A 90 1.30 1.90 -7.63
CA ILE A 90 1.17 2.87 -6.53
C ILE A 90 0.98 4.30 -7.03
N VAL A 91 1.81 4.75 -7.98
CA VAL A 91 1.67 6.10 -8.55
C VAL A 91 0.37 6.28 -9.33
N PRO A 92 -0.05 5.34 -10.21
CA PRO A 92 -1.36 5.42 -10.85
C PRO A 92 -2.56 5.43 -9.90
N TRP A 93 -2.56 4.64 -8.82
CA TRP A 93 -3.62 4.69 -7.82
C TRP A 93 -3.59 6.00 -7.02
N ALA A 94 -2.41 6.50 -6.68
CA ALA A 94 -2.26 7.81 -6.05
C ALA A 94 -2.80 8.93 -6.95
N HIS A 95 -2.54 8.87 -8.26
CA HIS A 95 -3.09 9.81 -9.24
C HIS A 95 -4.62 9.78 -9.27
N GLN A 96 -5.23 8.60 -9.36
CA GLN A 96 -6.69 8.47 -9.38
C GLN A 96 -7.36 8.95 -8.09
N ALA A 97 -6.81 8.59 -6.94
CA ALA A 97 -7.31 9.08 -5.65
C ALA A 97 -7.19 10.61 -5.56
N ARG A 98 -6.09 11.17 -6.06
CA ARG A 98 -5.84 12.61 -6.12
C ARG A 98 -6.86 13.34 -6.98
N GLU A 99 -7.13 12.86 -8.19
CA GLU A 99 -8.10 13.52 -9.09
C GLU A 99 -9.54 13.41 -8.58
N ALA A 100 -9.91 12.31 -7.90
CA ALA A 100 -11.18 12.22 -7.19
C ALA A 100 -11.30 13.31 -6.10
N TRP A 101 -10.30 13.44 -5.22
CA TRP A 101 -10.32 14.48 -4.19
C TRP A 101 -10.34 15.91 -4.73
N ARG A 102 -9.59 16.17 -5.81
CA ARG A 102 -9.59 17.50 -6.46
C ARG A 102 -10.90 17.86 -7.12
N SER A 103 -11.66 16.86 -7.56
CA SER A 103 -13.00 17.05 -8.09
C SER A 103 -14.09 17.04 -7.02
N LEU A 104 -13.71 17.01 -5.72
CA LEU A 104 -14.63 16.92 -4.57
C LEU A 104 -15.48 15.65 -4.55
N HIS A 105 -14.98 14.57 -5.14
CA HIS A 105 -15.60 13.26 -5.09
C HIS A 105 -14.81 12.31 -4.20
N PHE A 106 -15.51 11.42 -3.49
CA PHE A 106 -14.85 10.33 -2.80
C PHE A 106 -14.25 9.35 -3.83
N PRO A 107 -13.02 8.85 -3.64
CA PRO A 107 -12.35 7.89 -4.51
C PRO A 107 -12.92 6.47 -4.38
N LEU A 108 -14.22 6.29 -4.62
CA LEU A 108 -14.95 5.04 -4.37
C LEU A 108 -14.75 3.99 -5.46
N TRP A 109 -14.57 4.43 -6.71
CA TRP A 109 -14.63 3.57 -7.88
C TRP A 109 -13.48 3.88 -8.85
N ASN A 110 -12.78 2.84 -9.32
CA ASN A 110 -11.83 2.93 -10.42
C ASN A 110 -12.54 2.49 -11.69
N ALA A 111 -12.82 3.41 -12.63
CA ALA A 111 -13.42 3.08 -13.93
C ALA A 111 -12.36 2.81 -15.04
N LEU A 112 -11.08 3.02 -14.74
CA LEU A 112 -9.99 3.04 -15.71
C LEU A 112 -9.27 1.69 -15.88
N ALA A 113 -9.53 0.73 -14.99
CA ALA A 113 -8.96 -0.62 -15.06
C ALA A 113 -10.02 -1.70 -14.79
N GLY A 114 -9.91 -2.83 -15.49
CA GLY A 114 -10.76 -4.01 -15.27
C GLY A 114 -12.25 -3.79 -15.57
N CYS A 115 -12.61 -2.82 -16.42
CA CYS A 115 -13.98 -2.29 -16.59
C CYS A 115 -14.62 -1.65 -15.33
N GLY A 116 -14.03 -1.89 -14.18
CA GLY A 116 -14.12 -1.10 -12.97
C GLY A 116 -14.26 -1.94 -11.68
N TYR A 117 -13.75 -1.39 -10.58
CA TYR A 117 -13.80 -2.00 -9.26
C TYR A 117 -13.69 -0.94 -8.13
N PRO A 118 -13.99 -1.28 -6.87
CA PRO A 118 -13.93 -0.31 -5.76
C PRO A 118 -12.50 0.14 -5.43
N LEU A 119 -12.13 1.37 -5.81
CA LEU A 119 -10.78 1.94 -5.58
C LEU A 119 -10.49 2.13 -4.09
N LEU A 120 -11.45 2.66 -3.33
CA LEU A 120 -11.29 2.89 -1.89
C LEU A 120 -10.99 1.59 -1.12
N ALA A 121 -11.55 0.47 -1.58
CA ALA A 121 -11.31 -0.83 -0.97
C ALA A 121 -9.90 -1.35 -1.23
N ASN A 122 -9.24 -0.90 -2.31
CA ASN A 122 -7.82 -1.13 -2.49
C ASN A 122 -7.07 -0.28 -1.46
N GLY A 123 -6.69 -0.90 -0.34
CA GLY A 123 -5.90 -0.27 0.70
C GLY A 123 -4.58 0.31 0.17
N GLN A 124 -4.01 -0.30 -0.88
CA GLN A 124 -2.75 0.19 -1.45
C GLN A 124 -2.87 1.54 -2.16
N SER A 125 -4.10 1.96 -2.51
CA SER A 125 -4.36 3.31 -3.00
C SER A 125 -4.16 4.39 -1.93
N SER A 126 -4.14 4.02 -0.64
CA SER A 126 -4.09 4.91 0.53
C SER A 126 -5.03 6.12 0.39
N ALA A 127 -6.21 5.92 -0.21
CA ALA A 127 -7.06 6.99 -0.66
C ALA A 127 -7.56 7.92 0.47
N MET A 128 -7.70 7.40 1.69
CA MET A 128 -8.11 8.16 2.88
C MET A 128 -6.94 8.60 3.77
N SER A 129 -5.69 8.37 3.34
CA SER A 129 -4.51 8.70 4.15
C SER A 129 -4.44 10.22 4.39
N PRO A 130 -4.33 10.67 5.66
CA PRO A 130 -4.15 12.08 5.95
C PRO A 130 -2.90 12.67 5.30
N LEU A 131 -1.82 11.89 5.17
CA LEU A 131 -0.59 12.36 4.54
C LEU A 131 -0.80 12.68 3.05
N ARG A 132 -1.62 11.88 2.37
CA ARG A 132 -1.97 12.08 0.95
C ARG A 132 -2.86 13.29 0.74
N ILE A 133 -3.86 13.46 1.61
CA ILE A 133 -4.73 14.63 1.59
C ILE A 133 -3.92 15.91 1.88
N LEU A 134 -2.98 15.86 2.84
CA LEU A 134 -2.07 16.98 3.11
C LEU A 134 -1.11 17.27 1.95
N ALA A 135 -0.78 16.30 1.10
CA ALA A 135 0.07 16.50 -0.07
C ALA A 135 -0.70 16.99 -1.32
N LEU A 136 -2.04 17.00 -1.30
CA LEU A 136 -2.92 17.34 -2.42
C LEU A 136 -2.60 18.66 -3.14
N PRO A 137 -2.20 19.75 -2.46
CA PRO A 137 -1.89 21.02 -3.13
C PRO A 137 -0.68 20.94 -4.07
N LEU A 138 0.18 19.94 -3.91
CA LEU A 138 1.37 19.77 -4.73
C LEU A 138 1.05 18.97 -6.02
N PRO A 139 1.79 19.19 -7.12
CA PRO A 139 1.81 18.30 -8.28
C PRO A 139 2.17 16.87 -7.86
N LEU A 140 1.67 15.85 -8.56
CA LEU A 140 1.76 14.44 -8.16
C LEU A 140 3.19 14.01 -7.75
N GLY A 141 4.20 14.29 -8.58
CA GLY A 141 5.59 13.91 -8.27
C GLY A 141 6.11 14.55 -6.97
N TYR A 142 5.83 15.83 -6.77
CA TYR A 142 6.19 16.57 -5.56
C TYR A 142 5.35 16.16 -4.36
N ALA A 143 4.09 15.78 -4.56
CA ALA A 143 3.22 15.23 -3.52
C ALA A 143 3.78 13.91 -2.97
N MET A 144 4.24 13.00 -3.84
CA MET A 144 4.91 11.75 -3.43
C MET A 144 6.18 12.05 -2.60
N THR A 145 6.99 13.03 -3.01
CA THR A 145 8.17 13.46 -2.22
C THR A 145 7.78 14.07 -0.88
N ALA A 146 6.73 14.90 -0.82
CA ALA A 146 6.23 15.46 0.43
C ALA A 146 5.71 14.36 1.37
N GLU A 147 4.95 13.38 0.87
CA GLU A 147 4.51 12.21 1.63
C GLU A 147 5.71 11.46 2.22
N ALA A 148 6.74 11.18 1.42
CA ALA A 148 7.96 10.55 1.89
C ALA A 148 8.64 11.33 3.02
N ALA A 149 8.81 12.65 2.85
CA ALA A 149 9.40 13.51 3.87
C ALA A 149 8.56 13.53 5.17
N MET A 150 7.24 13.63 5.06
CA MET A 150 6.33 13.58 6.21
C MET A 150 6.43 12.24 6.95
N LYS A 151 6.49 11.10 6.24
CA LYS A 151 6.67 9.77 6.84
C LYS A 151 7.97 9.69 7.66
N LEU A 152 9.09 10.16 7.11
CA LEU A 152 10.38 10.16 7.82
C LEU A 152 10.36 11.08 9.06
N LEU A 153 9.72 12.25 8.96
CA LEU A 153 9.58 13.16 10.11
C LEU A 153 8.69 12.56 11.22
N ILE A 154 7.64 11.84 10.86
CA ILE A 154 6.78 11.11 11.81
C ILE A 154 7.58 10.00 12.48
N ALA A 155 8.35 9.21 11.72
CA ALA A 155 9.21 8.16 12.27
C ALA A 155 10.25 8.71 13.25
N LEU A 156 10.98 9.77 12.87
CA LEU A 156 11.96 10.44 13.72
C LEU A 156 11.31 10.97 15.01
N THR A 157 10.20 11.70 14.86
CA THR A 157 9.53 12.34 16.00
C THR A 157 8.93 11.32 16.96
N GLY A 158 8.22 10.32 16.43
CA GLY A 158 7.58 9.28 17.24
C GLY A 158 8.60 8.43 17.98
N MET A 159 9.65 8.00 17.29
CA MET A 159 10.69 7.18 17.90
C MET A 159 11.48 7.96 18.95
N TYR A 160 11.83 9.21 18.67
CA TYR A 160 12.47 10.09 19.65
C TYR A 160 11.62 10.25 20.90
N LEU A 161 10.31 10.55 20.75
CA LEU A 161 9.42 10.73 21.90
C LEU A 161 9.23 9.44 22.71
N PHE A 162 9.18 8.29 22.04
CA PHE A 162 9.14 6.98 22.71
C PHE A 162 10.40 6.74 23.55
N CYS A 163 11.59 6.95 22.98
CA CYS A 163 12.87 6.79 23.66
C CYS A 163 13.10 7.84 24.77
N ARG A 164 12.75 9.10 24.53
CA ARG A 164 13.07 10.24 25.40
C ARG A 164 12.43 10.15 26.78
N ARG A 165 11.38 9.34 26.93
CA ARG A 165 10.77 9.06 28.23
C ARG A 165 11.70 8.34 29.22
N ARG A 166 12.77 7.72 28.73
CA ARG A 166 13.65 6.84 29.53
C ARG A 166 15.13 7.16 29.33
N TYR A 167 15.48 7.55 28.12
CA TYR A 167 16.86 7.83 27.73
C TYR A 167 17.08 9.33 27.54
N ASP A 168 18.34 9.75 27.59
CA ASP A 168 18.74 11.13 27.32
C ASP A 168 18.42 11.56 25.87
N GLU A 169 18.53 12.87 25.62
CA GLU A 169 18.28 13.50 24.30
C GLU A 169 19.11 12.87 23.18
N LEU A 170 20.43 12.74 23.36
CA LEU A 170 21.32 12.23 22.30
C LEU A 170 21.08 10.75 21.95
N PRO A 171 21.04 9.79 22.90
CA PRO A 171 20.71 8.39 22.60
C PRO A 171 19.33 8.25 21.97
N SER A 172 18.34 9.03 22.42
CA SER A 172 17.00 9.03 21.83
C SER A 172 16.99 9.53 20.39
N ALA A 173 17.80 10.55 20.06
CA ALA A 173 17.97 11.02 18.70
C ALA A 173 18.64 9.96 17.81
N ILE A 174 19.67 9.26 18.32
CA ILE A 174 20.34 8.18 17.58
C ILE A 174 19.36 7.02 17.30
N GLY A 175 18.57 6.59 18.29
CA GLY A 175 17.52 5.59 18.07
C GLY A 175 16.44 6.04 17.09
N ALA A 176 16.08 7.32 17.10
CA ALA A 176 15.14 7.88 16.13
C ALA A 176 15.69 7.83 14.70
N ILE A 177 16.96 8.20 14.50
CA ILE A 177 17.65 8.09 13.21
C ILE A 177 17.71 6.63 12.76
N ALA A 178 18.07 5.71 13.67
CA ALA A 178 18.13 4.28 13.39
C ALA A 178 16.82 3.73 12.84
N PHE A 179 15.68 4.14 13.42
CA PHE A 179 14.37 3.72 12.94
C PHE A 179 13.96 4.40 11.63
N ALA A 180 14.08 5.72 11.54
CA ALA A 180 13.61 6.46 10.37
C ALA A 180 14.36 6.10 9.08
N PHE A 181 15.66 5.82 9.18
CA PHE A 181 16.51 5.45 8.05
C PHE A 181 16.83 3.95 7.99
N CYS A 182 16.11 3.11 8.74
CA CYS A 182 16.25 1.66 8.61
C CYS A 182 15.87 1.20 7.19
N SER A 183 16.38 0.04 6.78
CA SER A 183 16.12 -0.52 5.45
C SER A 183 14.63 -0.72 5.19
N PHE A 184 13.83 -1.10 6.20
CA PHE A 184 12.38 -1.21 6.04
C PHE A 184 11.71 0.11 5.61
N CYS A 185 12.00 1.21 6.32
CA CYS A 185 11.35 2.49 6.05
C CYS A 185 11.79 3.09 4.72
N ILE A 186 13.07 2.91 4.35
CA ILE A 186 13.61 3.47 3.11
C ILE A 186 13.22 2.64 1.90
N THR A 187 13.39 1.31 1.92
CA THR A 187 13.04 0.44 0.79
C THR A 187 11.56 0.56 0.42
N TRP A 188 10.67 0.64 1.41
CA TRP A 188 9.22 0.71 1.20
C TRP A 188 8.64 2.13 1.33
N LEU A 189 9.46 3.19 1.27
CA LEU A 189 9.11 4.57 1.64
C LEU A 189 7.81 5.09 0.98
N HIS A 190 7.63 4.80 -0.31
CA HIS A 190 6.46 5.23 -1.08
C HIS A 190 5.25 4.32 -0.94
N PHE A 191 5.41 3.17 -0.31
CA PHE A 191 4.32 2.21 -0.14
C PHE A 191 3.42 2.56 1.06
N PRO A 192 2.14 2.18 0.99
CA PRO A 192 1.15 2.26 2.07
C PRO A 192 1.59 1.59 3.38
N ILE A 193 2.41 0.53 3.29
CA ILE A 193 2.94 -0.15 4.47
C ILE A 193 3.75 0.79 5.36
N VAL A 194 4.59 1.66 4.77
CA VAL A 194 5.35 2.65 5.53
C VAL A 194 4.47 3.80 6.00
N THR A 195 3.41 4.15 5.27
CA THR A 195 2.39 5.10 5.77
C THR A 195 1.82 4.67 7.13
N VAL A 196 1.72 3.37 7.38
CA VAL A 196 1.32 2.81 8.68
C VAL A 196 2.50 2.65 9.63
N ALA A 197 3.62 2.10 9.14
CA ALA A 197 4.78 1.72 9.95
C ALA A 197 5.37 2.89 10.76
N VAL A 198 5.42 4.09 10.18
CA VAL A 198 6.01 5.27 10.83
C VAL A 198 5.25 5.72 12.09
N TRP A 199 3.99 5.30 12.25
CA TRP A 199 3.19 5.56 13.44
C TRP A 199 3.40 4.53 14.56
N LEU A 200 4.11 3.43 14.29
CA LEU A 200 4.38 2.37 15.27
C LEU A 200 4.96 2.93 16.58
N PRO A 201 5.98 3.81 16.60
CA PRO A 201 6.48 4.34 17.87
C PRO A 201 5.43 5.15 18.64
N PHE A 202 4.57 5.89 17.95
CA PHE A 202 3.47 6.63 18.57
C PHE A 202 2.40 5.70 19.14
N ALA A 203 2.16 4.56 18.49
CA ALA A 203 1.22 3.55 18.99
C ALA A 203 1.69 2.97 20.33
N PHE A 204 2.95 2.58 20.43
CA PHE A 204 3.55 2.07 21.66
C PHE A 204 3.65 3.15 22.75
N LEU A 205 3.98 4.39 22.36
CA LEU A 205 3.95 5.55 23.26
C LEU A 205 2.53 5.79 23.81
N ALA A 206 1.49 5.72 22.97
CA ALA A 206 0.11 5.92 23.39
C ALA A 206 -0.34 4.85 24.41
N ILE A 207 0.03 3.58 24.18
CA ILE A 207 -0.21 2.48 25.13
C ILE A 207 0.47 2.77 26.46
N GLU A 208 1.76 3.16 26.44
CA GLU A 208 2.49 3.49 27.66
C GLU A 208 1.84 4.63 28.43
N LEU A 209 1.45 5.70 27.74
CA LEU A 209 0.80 6.85 28.35
C LEU A 209 -0.56 6.46 28.96
N LEU A 210 -1.37 5.68 28.25
CA LEU A 210 -2.71 5.31 28.73
C LEU A 210 -2.64 4.37 29.95
N ILE A 211 -1.67 3.45 29.96
CA ILE A 211 -1.43 2.57 31.12
C ILE A 211 -0.88 3.37 32.30
N GLU A 212 -0.06 4.38 32.05
CA GLU A 212 0.49 5.24 33.09
C GLU A 212 -0.56 6.05 33.82
N GLN A 213 -1.42 6.75 33.07
CA GLN A 213 -2.51 7.54 33.62
C GLN A 213 -3.69 7.53 32.66
N ARG A 214 -4.87 7.26 33.21
CA ARG A 214 -6.13 7.19 32.46
C ARG A 214 -6.73 8.59 32.35
N THR A 215 -6.38 9.31 31.29
CA THR A 215 -6.94 10.63 31.00
C THR A 215 -7.59 10.64 29.62
N TYR A 216 -8.64 11.44 29.46
CA TYR A 216 -9.33 11.58 28.18
C TYR A 216 -8.39 12.01 27.04
N ARG A 217 -7.41 12.90 27.32
CA ARG A 217 -6.42 13.33 26.31
C ARG A 217 -5.53 12.18 25.82
N ARG A 218 -5.08 11.31 26.72
CA ARG A 218 -4.25 10.14 26.37
C ARG A 218 -5.07 9.08 25.63
N PHE A 219 -6.34 8.90 26.01
CA PHE A 219 -7.30 8.07 25.28
C PHE A 219 -7.51 8.59 23.85
N LEU A 220 -7.79 9.89 23.69
CA LEU A 220 -7.98 10.52 22.38
C LEU A 220 -6.72 10.43 21.52
N PHE A 221 -5.53 10.58 22.12
CA PHE A 221 -4.26 10.38 21.41
C PHE A 221 -4.13 8.95 20.87
N ALA A 222 -4.44 7.92 21.66
CA ALA A 222 -4.47 6.54 21.19
C ALA A 222 -5.49 6.33 20.05
N VAL A 223 -6.71 6.87 20.20
CA VAL A 223 -7.75 6.81 19.15
C VAL A 223 -7.24 7.43 17.84
N ILE A 224 -6.63 8.61 17.89
CA ILE A 224 -6.11 9.30 16.70
C ILE A 224 -5.01 8.47 16.03
N VAL A 225 -4.05 7.97 16.79
CA VAL A 225 -2.93 7.18 16.23
C VAL A 225 -3.44 5.96 15.48
N TRP A 226 -4.33 5.17 16.08
CA TRP A 226 -4.90 3.99 15.41
C TRP A 226 -5.79 4.36 14.22
N THR A 227 -6.55 5.45 14.30
CA THR A 227 -7.41 5.91 13.19
C THR A 227 -6.56 6.28 11.98
N VAL A 228 -5.49 7.05 12.19
CA VAL A 228 -4.56 7.44 11.11
C VAL A 228 -3.85 6.21 10.52
N MET A 229 -3.45 5.26 11.35
CA MET A 229 -2.88 3.99 10.90
C MET A 229 -3.86 3.19 10.02
N LEU A 230 -5.13 3.08 10.41
CA LEU A 230 -6.16 2.38 9.63
C LEU A 230 -6.39 3.05 8.27
N TYR A 231 -6.43 4.38 8.23
CA TYR A 231 -6.50 5.13 6.98
C TYR A 231 -5.20 5.14 6.16
N GLY A 232 -4.08 4.66 6.72
CA GLY A 232 -2.81 4.52 6.02
C GLY A 232 -2.85 3.50 4.88
N GLY A 233 -3.87 2.62 4.85
CA GLY A 233 -4.13 1.74 3.71
C GLY A 233 -3.49 0.34 3.82
N HIS A 234 -2.95 -0.02 4.98
CA HIS A 234 -2.32 -1.32 5.18
C HIS A 234 -2.84 -2.04 6.44
N PRO A 235 -4.08 -2.59 6.42
CA PRO A 235 -4.72 -3.21 7.58
C PRO A 235 -3.90 -4.32 8.25
N GLU A 236 -3.10 -5.03 7.45
CA GLU A 236 -2.25 -6.12 7.93
C GLU A 236 -1.21 -5.62 8.94
N THR A 237 -0.48 -4.55 8.63
CA THR A 237 0.49 -3.93 9.54
C THR A 237 -0.19 -3.33 10.76
N VAL A 238 -1.39 -2.74 10.62
CA VAL A 238 -2.16 -2.28 11.79
C VAL A 238 -2.48 -3.42 12.74
N THR A 239 -2.83 -4.58 12.18
CA THR A 239 -3.13 -5.78 12.95
C THR A 239 -1.88 -6.31 13.66
N HIS A 240 -0.73 -6.36 12.98
CA HIS A 240 0.55 -6.73 13.63
C HIS A 240 0.93 -5.74 14.73
N VAL A 241 0.85 -4.43 14.50
CA VAL A 241 1.13 -3.40 15.52
C VAL A 241 0.19 -3.53 16.71
N THR A 242 -1.09 -3.84 16.47
CA THR A 242 -2.06 -4.07 17.54
C THR A 242 -1.72 -5.33 18.36
N PHE A 243 -1.31 -6.42 17.70
CA PHE A 243 -0.89 -7.65 18.38
C PHE A 243 0.35 -7.44 19.26
N PHE A 244 1.44 -6.91 18.68
CA PHE A 244 2.67 -6.63 19.42
C PHE A 244 2.47 -5.53 20.48
N GLY A 245 1.62 -4.55 20.21
CA GLY A 245 1.17 -3.55 21.18
C GLY A 245 0.41 -4.18 22.35
N GLY A 246 -0.41 -5.20 22.10
CA GLY A 246 -1.07 -6.00 23.13
C GLY A 246 -0.08 -6.73 24.04
N LEU A 247 0.93 -7.39 23.46
CA LEU A 247 2.01 -8.03 24.23
C LEU A 247 2.77 -7.01 25.10
N PHE A 248 3.06 -5.84 24.55
CA PHE A 248 3.71 -4.74 25.27
C PHE A 248 2.82 -4.17 26.39
N ALA A 249 1.52 -4.05 26.15
CA ALA A 249 0.55 -3.59 27.14
C ALA A 249 0.44 -4.57 28.32
N LEU A 250 0.39 -5.88 28.03
CA LEU A 250 0.38 -6.94 29.03
C LEU A 250 1.65 -6.93 29.88
N TRP A 251 2.82 -6.84 29.24
CA TRP A 251 4.10 -6.74 29.96
C TRP A 251 4.12 -5.52 30.88
N LEU A 252 3.71 -4.36 30.38
CA LEU A 252 3.74 -3.13 31.16
C LEU A 252 2.82 -3.21 32.39
N ALA A 253 1.61 -3.72 32.20
CA ALA A 253 0.60 -3.77 33.25
C ALA A 253 0.94 -4.79 34.36
N PHE A 254 1.46 -5.97 33.98
CA PHE A 254 1.64 -7.10 34.91
C PHE A 254 3.09 -7.34 35.36
N VAL A 255 4.09 -6.98 34.55
CA VAL A 255 5.50 -7.30 34.83
C VAL A 255 6.27 -6.08 35.29
N GLU A 256 6.24 -4.99 34.51
CA GLU A 256 7.07 -3.80 34.75
C GLU A 256 6.52 -2.88 35.84
N ARG A 257 5.22 -2.53 35.78
CA ARG A 257 4.59 -1.65 36.79
C ARG A 257 3.98 -2.41 37.97
N ALA A 258 3.83 -3.74 37.85
CA ALA A 258 3.19 -4.61 38.85
C ALA A 258 1.90 -4.02 39.45
N ALA A 259 1.03 -3.45 38.61
CA ALA A 259 -0.21 -2.84 39.06
C ALA A 259 -1.16 -3.90 39.65
N THR A 260 -2.14 -3.47 40.47
CA THR A 260 -3.18 -4.39 40.92
C THR A 260 -3.89 -5.02 39.72
N ARG A 261 -4.33 -6.27 39.83
CA ARG A 261 -5.02 -6.99 38.74
C ARG A 261 -6.19 -6.18 38.18
N ARG A 262 -6.94 -5.50 39.04
CA ARG A 262 -8.07 -4.63 38.66
C ARG A 262 -7.62 -3.45 37.82
N ASP A 263 -6.51 -2.81 38.19
CA ASP A 263 -5.98 -1.67 37.43
C ASP A 263 -5.36 -2.09 36.09
N ALA A 264 -4.66 -3.21 36.06
CA ALA A 264 -4.16 -3.77 34.81
C ALA A 264 -5.31 -4.04 33.82
N ILE A 265 -6.36 -4.74 34.25
CA ILE A 265 -7.54 -5.05 33.42
C ILE A 265 -8.21 -3.75 32.93
N ARG A 266 -8.40 -2.74 33.78
CA ARG A 266 -9.00 -1.46 33.38
C ARG A 266 -8.17 -0.74 32.31
N SER A 267 -6.86 -0.70 32.45
CA SER A 267 -5.99 -0.04 31.47
C SER A 267 -5.94 -0.80 30.13
N LEU A 268 -5.97 -2.13 30.17
CA LEU A 268 -6.08 -2.96 28.97
C LEU A 268 -7.44 -2.79 28.28
N ALA A 269 -8.54 -2.77 29.05
CA ALA A 269 -9.88 -2.52 28.52
C ALA A 269 -10.01 -1.13 27.88
N LEU A 270 -9.40 -0.09 28.47
CA LEU A 270 -9.35 1.24 27.87
C LEU A 270 -8.52 1.28 26.59
N THR A 271 -7.42 0.53 26.52
CA THR A 271 -6.60 0.42 25.31
C THR A 271 -7.40 -0.27 24.20
N ALA A 272 -8.07 -1.38 24.52
CA ALA A 272 -8.96 -2.07 23.59
C ALA A 272 -10.12 -1.18 23.12
N LEU A 273 -10.72 -0.40 24.04
CA LEU A 273 -11.76 0.57 23.71
C LEU A 273 -11.25 1.67 22.77
N ALA A 274 -10.03 2.18 22.98
CA ALA A 274 -9.44 3.20 22.09
C ALA A 274 -9.28 2.67 20.66
N ILE A 275 -8.82 1.42 20.53
CA ILE A 275 -8.66 0.74 19.23
C ILE A 275 -10.01 0.48 18.57
N PHE A 276 -11.01 0.06 19.35
CA PHE A 276 -12.38 -0.12 18.87
C PHE A 276 -12.98 1.20 18.36
N VAL A 277 -12.86 2.29 19.12
CA VAL A 277 -13.33 3.61 18.71
C VAL A 277 -12.58 4.11 17.46
N ALA A 278 -11.29 3.83 17.35
CA ALA A 278 -10.52 4.13 16.14
C ALA A 278 -11.03 3.36 14.92
N ALA A 279 -11.42 2.09 15.08
CA ALA A 279 -12.04 1.31 14.01
C ALA A 279 -13.42 1.88 13.60
N LEU A 280 -14.20 2.41 14.55
CA LEU A 280 -15.46 3.09 14.22
C LEU A 280 -15.23 4.39 13.43
N LEU A 281 -14.22 5.18 13.81
CA LEU A 281 -13.83 6.36 13.03
C LEU A 281 -13.33 5.98 11.64
N ALA A 282 -12.53 4.92 11.51
CA ALA A 282 -12.01 4.43 10.23
C ALA A 282 -13.00 3.54 9.43
N SER A 283 -14.24 3.40 9.90
CA SER A 283 -15.25 2.52 9.29
C SER A 283 -15.60 2.82 7.82
N PRO A 284 -15.50 4.05 7.27
CA PRO A 284 -15.71 4.26 5.83
C PRO A 284 -14.76 3.42 4.96
N PHE A 285 -13.52 3.24 5.44
CA PHE A 285 -12.54 2.39 4.78
C PHE A 285 -12.73 0.92 5.17
N ILE A 286 -12.81 0.61 6.47
CA ILE A 286 -12.86 -0.79 6.96
C ILE A 286 -14.10 -1.53 6.45
N ALA A 287 -15.27 -0.90 6.45
CA ALA A 287 -16.50 -1.52 5.97
C ALA A 287 -16.42 -1.83 4.46
N THR A 288 -15.93 -0.89 3.67
CA THR A 288 -15.75 -1.05 2.22
C THR A 288 -14.70 -2.13 1.91
N PHE A 289 -13.59 -2.14 2.65
CA PHE A 289 -12.56 -3.18 2.56
C PHE A 289 -13.13 -4.57 2.90
N ALA A 290 -13.87 -4.69 4.00
CA ALA A 290 -14.47 -5.96 4.44
C ALA A 290 -15.50 -6.52 3.43
N GLU A 291 -16.28 -5.65 2.78
CA GLU A 291 -17.23 -6.06 1.73
C GLU A 291 -16.51 -6.56 0.46
N THR A 292 -15.38 -5.96 0.13
CA THR A 292 -14.67 -6.18 -1.13
C THR A 292 -13.69 -7.34 -1.04
N VAL A 293 -12.99 -7.52 0.08
CA VAL A 293 -11.90 -8.50 0.22
C VAL A 293 -12.35 -9.92 -0.14
N LYS A 294 -13.55 -10.34 0.28
CA LYS A 294 -14.09 -11.68 -0.03
C LYS A 294 -14.40 -11.90 -1.51
N LYS A 295 -14.48 -10.84 -2.31
CA LYS A 295 -14.75 -10.86 -3.76
C LYS A 295 -13.51 -10.62 -4.60
N SER A 296 -12.37 -10.39 -3.95
CA SER A 296 -11.10 -10.07 -4.62
C SER A 296 -10.41 -11.29 -5.19
N GLN A 297 -9.56 -11.08 -6.20
CA GLN A 297 -8.61 -12.08 -6.69
C GLN A 297 -7.75 -12.64 -5.55
N ARG A 298 -7.17 -11.75 -4.73
CA ARG A 298 -6.23 -12.17 -3.69
C ARG A 298 -6.85 -13.13 -2.68
N PHE A 299 -8.12 -12.92 -2.32
CA PHE A 299 -8.81 -13.83 -1.41
C PHE A 299 -9.03 -15.21 -2.03
N GLN A 300 -9.37 -15.28 -3.33
CA GLN A 300 -9.52 -16.55 -4.04
C GLN A 300 -8.18 -17.31 -4.13
N GLU A 301 -7.07 -16.61 -4.38
CA GLU A 301 -5.74 -17.21 -4.40
C GLU A 301 -5.35 -17.80 -3.04
N LEU A 302 -5.58 -17.07 -1.95
CA LEU A 302 -5.28 -17.52 -0.59
C LEU A 302 -6.10 -18.73 -0.12
N GLN A 303 -7.25 -19.00 -0.77
CA GLN A 303 -8.02 -20.22 -0.51
C GLN A 303 -7.39 -21.47 -1.13
N VAL A 304 -6.60 -21.31 -2.19
CA VAL A 304 -5.94 -22.41 -2.90
C VAL A 304 -4.49 -22.57 -2.46
N HIS A 305 -3.77 -21.45 -2.32
CA HIS A 305 -2.37 -21.40 -1.90
C HIS A 305 -2.28 -20.61 -0.61
N ALA A 306 -2.27 -21.31 0.53
CA ALA A 306 -2.04 -20.67 1.82
C ALA A 306 -0.58 -20.16 1.90
N ASN A 307 -0.34 -19.14 2.72
CA ASN A 307 1.01 -18.64 3.02
C ASN A 307 1.73 -19.63 3.96
N ASP A 308 2.02 -20.83 3.50
CA ASP A 308 2.49 -21.92 4.36
C ASP A 308 3.94 -21.73 4.84
N GLU A 309 4.80 -21.05 4.05
CA GLU A 309 6.15 -20.64 4.46
C GLU A 309 6.40 -19.14 4.23
N PRO A 310 6.96 -18.41 5.22
CA PRO A 310 7.38 -17.02 5.00
C PRO A 310 8.52 -17.00 3.96
N PRO A 311 8.40 -16.22 2.86
CA PRO A 311 9.49 -16.12 1.91
C PRO A 311 10.73 -15.51 2.58
N PHE A 312 11.90 -15.90 2.08
CA PHE A 312 13.21 -15.42 2.57
C PHE A 312 13.46 -15.76 4.05
N SER A 313 13.02 -16.92 4.53
CA SER A 313 13.24 -17.36 5.92
C SER A 313 14.55 -18.14 6.13
N ASP A 314 15.28 -18.44 5.06
CA ASP A 314 16.54 -19.20 5.11
C ASP A 314 17.69 -18.40 5.73
N PHE A 315 18.78 -19.10 6.08
CA PHE A 315 19.93 -18.50 6.74
C PHE A 315 20.65 -17.44 5.88
N ALA A 316 20.71 -17.60 4.56
CA ALA A 316 21.32 -16.60 3.69
C ALA A 316 20.46 -15.32 3.65
N SER A 317 19.13 -15.47 3.61
CA SER A 317 18.22 -14.33 3.75
C SER A 317 18.31 -13.65 5.12
N ALA A 318 18.64 -14.39 6.19
CA ALA A 318 18.91 -13.80 7.51
C ALA A 318 20.16 -12.91 7.51
N ILE A 319 21.22 -13.30 6.79
CA ILE A 319 22.40 -12.44 6.58
C ILE A 319 22.00 -11.17 5.83
N ALA A 320 21.22 -11.26 4.75
CA ALA A 320 20.72 -10.09 4.02
C ALA A 320 19.85 -9.18 4.89
N THR A 321 19.04 -9.76 5.78
CA THR A 321 18.15 -9.02 6.71
C THR A 321 18.94 -8.13 7.67
N PHE A 322 20.10 -8.60 8.13
CA PHE A 322 20.94 -7.92 9.12
C PHE A 322 22.19 -7.27 8.54
N GLN A 323 22.48 -7.49 7.27
CA GLN A 323 23.51 -6.80 6.49
C GLN A 323 23.09 -6.72 5.01
N PRO A 324 22.31 -5.69 4.62
CA PRO A 324 21.66 -5.57 3.32
C PRO A 324 22.57 -5.80 2.11
N ASN A 325 23.77 -5.22 2.15
CA ASN A 325 24.71 -5.25 1.02
C ASN A 325 25.69 -6.43 1.06
N PHE A 326 25.49 -7.41 1.94
CA PHE A 326 26.41 -8.56 2.07
C PHE A 326 26.53 -9.36 0.76
N TYR A 327 25.43 -9.49 0.02
CA TYR A 327 25.39 -10.26 -1.23
C TYR A 327 25.58 -9.40 -2.49
N GLY A 328 25.97 -8.14 -2.33
CA GLY A 328 25.99 -7.13 -3.40
C GLY A 328 25.04 -5.97 -3.12
N HIS A 329 25.19 -4.91 -3.91
CA HIS A 329 24.48 -3.64 -3.73
C HIS A 329 23.15 -3.58 -4.49
N ALA A 330 22.14 -4.30 -3.98
CA ALA A 330 20.76 -4.15 -4.47
C ALA A 330 20.24 -2.72 -4.22
N PRO A 331 19.52 -2.08 -5.16
CA PRO A 331 19.06 -2.60 -6.46
C PRO A 331 19.97 -2.20 -7.65
N ARG A 332 21.18 -1.67 -7.41
CA ARG A 332 22.09 -1.18 -8.46
C ARG A 332 22.70 -2.29 -9.29
N GLU A 333 22.93 -3.43 -8.67
CA GLU A 333 23.46 -4.62 -9.32
C GLU A 333 22.63 -5.84 -8.92
N LYS A 334 22.74 -6.90 -9.72
CA LYS A 334 22.12 -8.19 -9.39
C LYS A 334 22.94 -8.86 -8.29
N PRO A 335 22.39 -9.07 -7.08
CA PRO A 335 23.13 -9.72 -6.00
C PRO A 335 23.44 -11.18 -6.33
N TRP A 336 24.53 -11.70 -5.77
CA TRP A 336 24.93 -13.11 -5.93
C TRP A 336 24.23 -14.06 -4.94
N GLY A 337 23.43 -13.50 -4.02
CA GLY A 337 22.64 -14.23 -3.04
C GLY A 337 21.21 -13.68 -2.96
N PRO A 338 20.49 -13.96 -1.85
CA PRO A 338 19.05 -13.70 -1.76
C PRO A 338 18.70 -12.24 -1.44
N ALA A 339 19.59 -11.27 -1.66
CA ALA A 339 19.29 -9.87 -1.40
C ALA A 339 18.26 -9.34 -2.43
N THR A 340 17.07 -9.02 -1.94
CA THR A 340 15.95 -8.45 -2.70
C THR A 340 15.26 -7.42 -1.82
N ALA A 341 14.26 -6.71 -2.37
CA ALA A 341 13.46 -5.76 -1.60
C ALA A 341 12.96 -6.32 -0.26
N GLU A 342 12.42 -7.53 -0.24
CA GLU A 342 11.86 -8.14 0.98
C GLU A 342 12.95 -8.56 1.96
N SER A 343 13.99 -9.25 1.50
CA SER A 343 14.95 -9.90 2.39
C SER A 343 15.86 -8.92 3.12
N VAL A 344 16.11 -7.72 2.58
CA VAL A 344 17.01 -6.73 3.19
C VAL A 344 16.36 -5.86 4.28
N THR A 345 15.05 -5.99 4.51
CA THR A 345 14.25 -5.00 5.26
C THR A 345 14.22 -5.16 6.78
N GLY A 346 15.25 -5.77 7.39
CA GLY A 346 15.36 -5.91 8.85
C GLY A 346 16.53 -5.17 9.50
N PHE A 347 17.16 -4.25 8.78
CA PHE A 347 18.39 -3.59 9.21
C PHE A 347 18.14 -2.16 9.69
N ALA A 348 18.40 -1.90 10.97
CA ALA A 348 18.39 -0.56 11.58
C ALA A 348 19.79 -0.14 12.07
N GLY A 349 20.83 -0.62 11.39
CA GLY A 349 22.24 -0.40 11.72
C GLY A 349 22.82 -1.55 12.54
N ILE A 350 24.11 -1.84 12.35
CA ILE A 350 24.78 -2.98 13.01
C ILE A 350 24.77 -2.84 14.53
N LEU A 351 24.72 -1.59 15.01
CA LEU A 351 24.65 -1.29 16.43
C LEU A 351 23.38 -1.83 17.09
N GLY A 352 22.29 -2.05 16.34
CA GLY A 352 21.09 -2.71 16.84
C GLY A 352 21.36 -4.14 17.33
N ILE A 353 22.17 -4.89 16.58
CA ILE A 353 22.57 -6.27 16.91
C ILE A 353 23.48 -6.26 18.14
N ALA A 354 24.50 -5.39 18.14
CA ALA A 354 25.39 -5.23 19.29
C ALA A 354 24.64 -4.81 20.55
N SER A 355 23.62 -3.97 20.41
CA SER A 355 22.77 -3.51 21.51
C SER A 355 21.90 -4.63 22.07
N TRP A 356 21.41 -5.53 21.22
CA TRP A 356 20.67 -6.72 21.66
C TRP A 356 21.52 -7.61 22.58
N PHE A 357 22.75 -7.94 22.15
CA PHE A 357 23.68 -8.72 22.97
C PHE A 357 24.08 -7.98 24.25
N ALA A 358 24.40 -6.68 24.15
CA ALA A 358 24.80 -5.87 25.30
C ALA A 358 23.73 -5.84 26.39
N LEU A 359 22.47 -5.66 26.00
CA LEU A 359 21.34 -5.58 26.94
C LEU A 359 20.95 -6.96 27.47
N LEU A 360 21.12 -8.03 26.69
CA LEU A 360 20.99 -9.41 27.18
C LEU A 360 22.03 -9.71 28.26
N TYR A 361 23.31 -9.46 27.99
CA TYR A 361 24.40 -9.68 28.95
C TYR A 361 24.18 -8.88 30.23
N ARG A 362 23.78 -7.60 30.09
CA ARG A 362 23.42 -6.76 31.23
C ARG A 362 22.25 -7.35 32.02
N ALA A 363 21.17 -7.77 31.36
CA ALA A 363 19.99 -8.31 32.03
C ALA A 363 20.32 -9.59 32.82
N ILE A 364 21.17 -10.46 32.27
CA ILE A 364 21.66 -11.66 32.96
C ILE A 364 22.52 -11.28 34.17
N ALA A 365 23.51 -10.40 33.98
CA ALA A 365 24.44 -9.98 35.03
C ALA A 365 23.74 -9.26 36.19
N GLN A 366 22.76 -8.41 35.89
CA GLN A 366 22.01 -7.62 36.88
C GLN A 366 20.70 -8.31 37.33
N ARG A 367 20.38 -9.51 36.82
CA ARG A 367 19.09 -10.20 37.03
C ARG A 367 17.86 -9.32 36.72
N GLY A 368 18.00 -8.43 35.74
CA GLY A 368 17.03 -7.40 35.36
C GLY A 368 15.88 -7.90 34.48
N PHE A 369 15.33 -9.09 34.75
CA PHE A 369 14.38 -9.77 33.86
C PHE A 369 12.97 -9.14 33.79
N ARG A 370 12.72 -8.07 34.54
CA ARG A 370 11.45 -7.32 34.53
C ARG A 370 11.57 -5.95 33.86
N THR A 371 12.75 -5.62 33.34
CA THR A 371 13.02 -4.34 32.66
C THR A 371 12.39 -4.31 31.26
N ARG A 372 12.20 -3.11 30.69
CA ARG A 372 11.69 -3.02 29.32
C ARG A 372 12.74 -3.48 28.32
N GLU A 373 13.99 -3.15 28.56
CA GLU A 373 15.10 -3.48 27.68
C GLU A 373 15.14 -5.00 27.50
N PHE A 374 14.92 -5.76 28.59
CA PHE A 374 14.79 -7.21 28.51
C PHE A 374 13.54 -7.67 27.75
N PHE A 375 12.38 -7.03 27.94
CA PHE A 375 11.19 -7.32 27.13
C PHE A 375 11.47 -7.13 25.63
N LEU A 376 12.15 -6.05 25.25
CA LEU A 376 12.51 -5.77 23.86
C LEU A 376 13.50 -6.82 23.32
N VAL A 377 14.44 -7.30 24.13
CA VAL A 377 15.33 -8.42 23.77
C VAL A 377 14.52 -9.69 23.48
N LEU A 378 13.55 -10.04 24.34
CA LEU A 378 12.65 -11.18 24.12
C LEU A 378 11.75 -10.99 22.88
N LEU A 379 11.24 -9.78 22.69
CA LEU A 379 10.37 -9.46 21.56
C LEU A 379 11.12 -9.53 20.23
N ALA A 380 12.39 -9.12 20.19
CA ALA A 380 13.26 -9.29 19.03
C ALA A 380 13.47 -10.77 18.70
N LEU A 381 13.71 -11.61 19.70
CA LEU A 381 13.85 -13.05 19.52
C LEU A 381 12.55 -13.67 18.98
N PHE A 382 11.40 -13.26 19.52
CA PHE A 382 10.10 -13.72 19.06
C PHE A 382 9.82 -13.28 17.62
N ALA A 383 10.07 -12.02 17.27
CA ALA A 383 9.92 -11.50 15.92
C ALA A 383 10.85 -12.21 14.93
N ALA A 384 12.12 -12.45 15.31
CA ALA A 384 13.07 -13.21 14.50
C ALA A 384 12.61 -14.65 14.29
N GLY A 385 12.06 -15.29 15.33
CA GLY A 385 11.51 -16.63 15.22
C GLY A 385 10.33 -16.75 14.26
N ILE A 386 9.52 -15.70 14.09
CA ILE A 386 8.48 -15.68 13.07
C ILE A 386 9.09 -15.43 11.68
N VAL A 387 9.95 -14.41 11.54
CA VAL A 387 10.55 -14.01 10.26
C VAL A 387 11.38 -15.14 9.63
N PHE A 388 12.12 -15.89 10.45
CA PHE A 388 12.98 -17.00 10.01
C PHE A 388 12.34 -18.38 10.24
N ASN A 389 11.01 -18.43 10.38
CA ASN A 389 10.21 -19.65 10.42
C ASN A 389 10.67 -20.70 11.46
N TRP A 390 10.99 -20.29 12.68
CA TRP A 390 11.33 -21.23 13.75
C TRP A 390 10.09 -22.04 14.15
N PRO A 391 10.13 -23.40 14.10
CA PRO A 391 8.93 -24.24 14.06
C PRO A 391 7.88 -23.93 15.13
N VAL A 392 8.30 -23.80 16.40
CA VAL A 392 7.38 -23.58 17.53
C VAL A 392 6.76 -22.19 17.49
N ILE A 393 7.55 -21.16 17.21
CA ILE A 393 7.11 -19.76 17.24
C ILE A 393 6.22 -19.47 16.02
N SER A 394 6.67 -19.89 14.85
CA SER A 394 5.98 -19.68 13.58
C SER A 394 4.63 -20.42 13.54
N ALA A 395 4.57 -21.66 14.02
CA ALA A 395 3.31 -22.43 14.05
C ALA A 395 2.22 -21.74 14.89
N VAL A 396 2.56 -21.26 16.08
CA VAL A 396 1.60 -20.52 16.94
C VAL A 396 1.16 -19.22 16.27
N PHE A 397 2.08 -18.51 15.62
CA PHE A 397 1.76 -17.26 14.96
C PHE A 397 0.89 -17.45 13.72
N HIS A 398 1.21 -18.43 12.87
CA HIS A 398 0.45 -18.75 11.66
C HIS A 398 -0.93 -19.32 11.95
N PHE A 399 -1.11 -20.00 13.09
CA PHE A 399 -2.43 -20.38 13.57
C PHE A 399 -3.36 -19.17 13.74
N ILE A 400 -2.83 -18.04 14.23
CA ILE A 400 -3.59 -16.80 14.43
C ILE A 400 -3.66 -15.98 13.13
N PHE A 401 -2.58 -15.95 12.34
CA PHE A 401 -2.40 -15.06 11.18
C PHE A 401 -2.25 -15.78 9.84
N ARG A 402 -3.12 -16.76 9.56
CA ARG A 402 -3.05 -17.60 8.35
C ARG A 402 -3.17 -16.83 7.02
N LEU A 403 -3.91 -15.71 7.01
CA LEU A 403 -4.19 -14.92 5.80
C LEU A 403 -3.23 -13.73 5.60
N ALA A 404 -2.30 -13.49 6.54
CA ALA A 404 -1.37 -12.37 6.50
C ALA A 404 -0.02 -12.76 5.88
N ALA A 405 0.65 -11.81 5.23
CA ALA A 405 2.02 -11.93 4.73
C ALA A 405 3.03 -11.57 5.84
N ASN A 406 3.34 -12.57 6.67
CA ASN A 406 4.12 -12.37 7.92
C ASN A 406 5.59 -11.98 7.72
N ALA A 407 6.12 -12.06 6.50
CA ALA A 407 7.47 -11.58 6.14
C ALA A 407 7.68 -10.08 6.45
N ARG A 408 6.59 -9.31 6.54
CA ARG A 408 6.57 -7.86 6.88
C ARG A 408 6.94 -7.57 8.34
N LEU A 409 7.03 -8.60 9.20
CA LEU A 409 7.45 -8.45 10.59
C LEU A 409 8.91 -8.02 10.76
N ARG A 410 9.71 -8.00 9.69
CA ARG A 410 11.03 -7.35 9.66
C ARG A 410 10.99 -5.88 10.10
N LEU A 411 9.86 -5.20 9.94
CA LEU A 411 9.60 -3.88 10.55
C LEU A 411 9.86 -3.87 12.06
N PHE A 412 9.40 -4.89 12.79
CA PHE A 412 9.58 -4.97 14.24
C PHE A 412 11.04 -5.20 14.59
N LEU A 413 11.80 -5.95 13.79
CA LEU A 413 13.24 -6.07 13.98
C LEU A 413 13.90 -4.69 13.91
N CYS A 414 13.56 -3.88 12.91
CA CYS A 414 14.10 -2.51 12.78
C CYS A 414 13.71 -1.60 13.95
N TRP A 415 12.43 -1.59 14.33
CA TRP A 415 11.94 -0.75 15.44
C TRP A 415 12.57 -1.15 16.79
N ILE A 416 12.62 -2.46 17.08
CA ILE A 416 13.20 -2.96 18.32
C ILE A 416 14.70 -2.70 18.34
N ALA A 417 15.42 -2.98 17.26
CA ALA A 417 16.85 -2.70 17.13
C ALA A 417 17.15 -1.21 17.41
N ALA A 418 16.38 -0.30 16.82
CA ALA A 418 16.51 1.13 17.05
C ALA A 418 16.24 1.54 18.52
N ALA A 419 15.25 0.91 19.17
CA ALA A 419 14.96 1.13 20.59
C ALA A 419 16.11 0.64 21.50
N LEU A 420 16.64 -0.55 21.20
CA LEU A 420 17.77 -1.15 21.90
C LEU A 420 19.04 -0.32 21.70
N THR A 421 19.28 0.24 20.51
CA THR A 421 20.40 1.16 20.24
C THR A 421 20.37 2.38 21.15
N ALA A 422 19.22 3.05 21.28
CA ALA A 422 19.08 4.17 22.20
C ALA A 422 19.38 3.75 23.66
N ALA A 423 18.82 2.62 24.09
CA ALA A 423 18.98 2.10 25.45
C ALA A 423 20.44 1.72 25.78
N ALA A 424 21.11 1.05 24.85
CA ALA A 424 22.48 0.58 25.01
C ALA A 424 23.46 1.75 25.07
N ILE A 425 23.31 2.76 24.22
CA ILE A 425 24.13 3.98 24.26
C ILE A 425 23.89 4.74 25.56
N ASP A 426 22.64 4.91 25.99
CA ASP A 426 22.31 5.60 27.25
C ASP A 426 22.95 4.90 28.46
N THR A 427 22.83 3.57 28.51
CA THR A 427 23.45 2.74 29.55
C THR A 427 24.97 2.85 29.53
N ALA A 428 25.60 2.75 28.36
CA ALA A 428 27.05 2.83 28.22
C ALA A 428 27.61 4.21 28.63
N ARG A 429 26.81 5.27 28.52
CA ARG A 429 27.17 6.61 29.00
C ARG A 429 27.13 6.70 30.52
N ARG A 430 26.11 6.10 31.15
CA ARG A 430 25.83 6.23 32.59
C ARG A 430 26.57 5.22 33.47
N GLU A 431 26.82 4.02 32.97
CA GLU A 431 27.36 2.90 33.74
C GLU A 431 28.74 2.44 33.21
N ARG A 432 29.27 1.31 33.72
CA ARG A 432 30.42 0.65 33.12
C ARG A 432 30.03 0.06 31.76
N SER A 433 30.79 0.38 30.73
CA SER A 433 30.52 -0.01 29.34
C SER A 433 30.92 -1.45 29.00
N ILE A 434 31.21 -2.30 29.99
CA ILE A 434 31.69 -3.67 29.76
C ILE A 434 30.69 -4.52 28.97
N HIS A 435 29.41 -4.51 29.35
CA HIS A 435 28.37 -5.26 28.63
C HIS A 435 28.17 -4.73 27.20
N PHE A 436 28.25 -3.40 27.03
CA PHE A 436 28.20 -2.76 25.72
C PHE A 436 29.37 -3.19 24.84
N PHE A 437 30.59 -3.16 25.38
CA PHE A 437 31.78 -3.61 24.70
C PHE A 437 31.73 -5.11 24.34
N CYS A 438 31.25 -5.97 25.25
CA CYS A 438 31.02 -7.39 24.95
C CYS A 438 30.02 -7.56 23.80
N GLY A 439 28.92 -6.80 23.76
CA GLY A 439 27.97 -6.84 22.65
C GLY A 439 28.59 -6.42 21.30
N VAL A 440 29.45 -5.39 21.30
CA VAL A 440 30.23 -4.95 20.13
C VAL A 440 31.18 -6.06 19.68
N LEU A 441 31.93 -6.67 20.60
CA LEU A 441 32.85 -7.76 20.29
C LEU A 441 32.14 -9.01 19.74
N THR A 442 31.01 -9.41 20.33
CA THR A 442 30.21 -10.54 19.83
C THR A 442 29.73 -10.27 18.40
N THR A 443 29.27 -9.06 18.12
CA THR A 443 28.79 -8.69 16.78
C THR A 443 29.93 -8.66 15.76
N ALA A 444 31.09 -8.13 16.14
CA ALA A 444 32.29 -8.15 15.30
C ALA A 444 32.76 -9.60 15.03
N ALA A 445 32.72 -10.47 16.04
CA ALA A 445 33.05 -11.89 15.89
C ALA A 445 32.09 -12.62 14.95
N ILE A 446 30.78 -12.32 15.00
CA ILE A 446 29.79 -12.86 14.05
C ILE A 446 30.09 -12.40 12.62
N LEU A 447 30.37 -11.11 12.41
CA LEU A 447 30.72 -10.60 11.08
C LEU A 447 32.00 -11.25 10.53
N LEU A 448 33.02 -11.40 11.36
CA LEU A 448 34.26 -12.09 10.98
C LEU A 448 33.99 -13.56 10.65
N TRP A 449 33.21 -14.26 11.49
CA TRP A 449 32.83 -15.65 11.24
C TRP A 449 32.07 -15.80 9.94
N LEU A 450 31.15 -14.90 9.61
CA LEU A 450 30.47 -14.88 8.30
C LEU A 450 31.46 -14.68 7.15
N MET A 451 32.42 -13.76 7.27
CA MET A 451 33.47 -13.55 6.25
C MET A 451 34.38 -14.77 6.05
N LEU A 452 34.61 -15.57 7.09
CA LEU A 452 35.49 -16.74 7.04
C LEU A 452 34.78 -18.02 6.58
N THR A 453 33.48 -18.15 6.85
CA THR A 453 32.73 -19.40 6.62
C THR A 453 31.84 -19.39 5.40
N ARG A 454 31.43 -18.22 4.89
CA ARG A 454 30.63 -18.14 3.68
C ARG A 454 31.49 -18.38 2.44
N SER A 455 30.98 -19.24 1.55
CA SER A 455 31.54 -19.38 0.21
C SER A 455 31.17 -18.17 -0.64
N PHE A 456 32.18 -17.62 -1.33
CA PHE A 456 32.00 -16.53 -2.29
C PHE A 456 32.15 -17.08 -3.72
N PRO A 457 31.32 -16.63 -4.67
CA PRO A 457 31.38 -17.13 -6.05
C PRO A 457 32.66 -16.71 -6.78
N SER A 458 33.32 -15.64 -6.33
CA SER A 458 34.60 -15.16 -6.88
C SER A 458 35.37 -14.34 -5.85
N PRO A 459 36.70 -14.14 -6.03
CA PRO A 459 37.47 -13.20 -5.22
C PRO A 459 36.89 -11.79 -5.24
N VAL A 460 36.41 -11.33 -6.40
CA VAL A 460 35.78 -10.01 -6.56
C VAL A 460 34.52 -9.89 -5.69
N ALA A 461 33.66 -10.92 -5.66
CA ALA A 461 32.46 -10.91 -4.82
C ALA A 461 32.82 -10.82 -3.32
N LYS A 462 33.90 -11.49 -2.90
CA LYS A 462 34.44 -11.38 -1.55
C LYS A 462 34.92 -9.95 -1.26
N ASP A 463 35.71 -9.36 -2.15
CA ASP A 463 36.23 -8.00 -2.01
C ASP A 463 35.11 -6.96 -1.94
N MET A 464 34.10 -7.07 -2.82
CA MET A 464 32.92 -6.20 -2.78
C MET A 464 32.15 -6.36 -1.46
N THR A 465 32.01 -7.60 -0.96
CA THR A 465 31.37 -7.84 0.33
C THR A 465 32.16 -7.20 1.47
N MET A 466 33.50 -7.31 1.46
CA MET A 466 34.36 -6.67 2.47
C MET A 466 34.19 -5.14 2.45
N ILE A 467 34.12 -4.53 1.27
CA ILE A 467 33.87 -3.08 1.12
C ILE A 467 32.46 -2.73 1.64
N ALA A 468 31.45 -3.53 1.30
CA ALA A 468 30.06 -3.30 1.68
C ALA A 468 29.84 -3.33 3.21
N ILE A 469 30.66 -4.08 3.97
CA ILE A 469 30.57 -4.12 5.43
C ILE A 469 31.41 -3.07 6.15
N LEU A 470 32.27 -2.31 5.45
CA LEU A 470 33.13 -1.28 6.07
C LEU A 470 32.37 -0.24 6.90
N PRO A 471 31.20 0.29 6.48
CA PRO A 471 30.43 1.21 7.32
C PRO A 471 30.03 0.59 8.66
N SER A 472 29.62 -0.68 8.67
CA SER A 472 29.29 -1.43 9.88
C SER A 472 30.51 -1.66 10.76
N VAL A 473 31.65 -2.01 10.17
CA VAL A 473 32.93 -2.13 10.89
C VAL A 473 33.31 -0.79 11.53
N LEU A 474 33.17 0.32 10.83
CA LEU A 474 33.44 1.66 11.36
C LEU A 474 32.54 1.99 12.55
N VAL A 475 31.24 1.68 12.47
CA VAL A 475 30.30 1.85 13.60
C VAL A 475 30.74 1.05 14.82
N LEU A 476 31.15 -0.21 14.65
CA LEU A 476 31.64 -1.06 15.74
C LEU A 476 32.96 -0.56 16.34
N VAL A 477 33.90 -0.14 15.49
CA VAL A 477 35.19 0.43 15.92
C VAL A 477 34.97 1.72 16.73
N LEU A 478 34.16 2.65 16.24
CA LEU A 478 33.85 3.87 16.98
C LEU A 478 33.06 3.58 18.27
N SER A 479 32.24 2.53 18.28
CA SER A 479 31.52 2.09 19.49
C SER A 479 32.47 1.54 20.56
N SER A 480 33.65 1.04 20.19
CA SER A 480 34.67 0.63 21.17
C SER A 480 35.23 1.80 22.00
N LEU A 481 35.12 3.05 21.50
CA LEU A 481 35.55 4.25 22.22
C LEU A 481 34.77 4.50 23.52
N PHE A 482 33.63 3.83 23.72
CA PHE A 482 32.88 3.89 24.98
C PHE A 482 33.61 3.25 26.17
N VAL A 483 34.70 2.51 25.92
CA VAL A 483 35.61 1.99 26.97
C VAL A 483 36.48 3.12 27.56
N LEU A 484 36.61 4.26 26.87
CA LEU A 484 37.40 5.41 27.32
C LEU A 484 36.72 6.21 28.46
N GLN A 485 37.47 7.15 29.06
CA GLN A 485 37.04 7.98 30.19
C GLN A 485 35.70 8.71 29.97
N ALA A 486 35.01 9.04 31.06
CA ALA A 486 33.63 9.58 31.05
C ALA A 486 33.41 10.81 30.15
N ARG A 487 34.39 11.72 30.05
CA ARG A 487 34.30 12.92 29.19
C ARG A 487 34.29 12.58 27.69
N GLY A 488 34.95 11.49 27.28
CA GLY A 488 35.00 11.06 25.87
C GLY A 488 33.70 10.40 25.38
N ARG A 489 32.85 9.91 26.29
CA ARG A 489 31.62 9.16 25.94
C ARG A 489 30.58 9.98 25.19
N HIS A 490 30.54 11.30 25.40
CA HIS A 490 29.62 12.16 24.65
C HIS A 490 30.05 12.32 23.19
N ILE A 491 31.34 12.60 22.97
CA ILE A 491 31.93 12.68 21.63
C ILE A 491 31.82 11.33 20.93
N ALA A 492 32.11 10.22 21.62
CA ALA A 492 31.94 8.87 21.09
C ALA A 492 30.50 8.63 20.63
N ALA A 493 29.49 9.03 21.41
CA ALA A 493 28.09 8.92 21.00
C ALA A 493 27.77 9.75 19.74
N MET A 494 28.32 10.96 19.61
CA MET A 494 28.14 11.79 18.41
C MET A 494 28.82 11.17 17.18
N LEU A 495 30.04 10.67 17.33
CA LEU A 495 30.78 9.98 16.26
C LEU A 495 30.05 8.71 15.81
N VAL A 496 29.57 7.90 16.76
CA VAL A 496 28.75 6.73 16.49
C VAL A 496 27.44 7.11 15.80
N GLY A 497 26.78 8.19 16.24
CA GLY A 497 25.59 8.71 15.56
C GLY A 497 25.86 9.11 14.10
N GLY A 498 26.97 9.81 13.84
CA GLY A 498 27.38 10.18 12.48
C GLY A 498 27.73 8.97 11.61
N ALA A 499 28.46 8.00 12.16
CA ALA A 499 28.79 6.76 11.47
C ALA A 499 27.54 5.91 11.18
N LEU A 500 26.57 5.87 12.09
CA LEU A 500 25.29 5.20 11.90
C LEU A 500 24.48 5.83 10.77
N VAL A 501 24.46 7.17 10.66
CA VAL A 501 23.83 7.85 9.52
C VAL A 501 24.48 7.42 8.21
N ALA A 502 25.82 7.41 8.15
CA ALA A 502 26.55 6.97 6.97
C ALA A 502 26.28 5.49 6.64
N GLU A 503 26.24 4.61 7.64
CA GLU A 503 25.90 3.19 7.48
C GLU A 503 24.49 3.01 6.91
N LEU A 504 23.48 3.66 7.48
CA LEU A 504 22.10 3.51 7.04
C LEU A 504 21.87 4.08 5.63
N TRP A 505 22.48 5.23 5.32
CA TRP A 505 22.37 5.83 3.99
C TRP A 505 23.08 5.01 2.93
N THR A 506 24.24 4.42 3.26
CA THR A 506 24.94 3.51 2.32
C THR A 506 24.23 2.17 2.17
N ALA A 507 23.62 1.63 3.22
CA ALA A 507 22.85 0.40 3.18
C ALA A 507 21.54 0.52 2.39
N THR A 508 21.03 1.75 2.21
CA THR A 508 19.73 2.01 1.58
C THR A 508 19.82 2.88 0.32
N ASP A 509 21.03 3.13 -0.16
CA ASP A 509 21.28 3.90 -1.37
C ASP A 509 20.68 3.20 -2.60
N GLY A 510 20.13 3.97 -3.55
CA GLY A 510 19.53 3.46 -4.79
C GLY A 510 18.08 2.98 -4.69
N TRP A 511 17.53 2.72 -3.50
CA TRP A 511 16.14 2.25 -3.36
C TRP A 511 15.09 3.28 -3.78
N ASN A 512 15.35 4.58 -3.56
CA ASN A 512 14.48 5.68 -3.99
C ASN A 512 15.21 6.57 -5.01
N PRO A 513 15.32 6.12 -6.28
CA PRO A 513 16.11 6.83 -7.26
C PRO A 513 15.54 8.22 -7.56
N VAL A 514 16.44 9.17 -7.81
CA VAL A 514 16.08 10.57 -8.09
C VAL A 514 16.14 10.81 -9.59
N LEU A 515 14.95 10.97 -10.21
CA LEU A 515 14.77 11.15 -11.64
C LEU A 515 14.25 12.55 -11.97
N PRO A 516 14.55 13.10 -13.17
CA PRO A 516 13.94 14.35 -13.62
C PRO A 516 12.41 14.24 -13.64
N VAL A 517 11.70 15.32 -13.30
CA VAL A 517 10.22 15.32 -13.28
C VAL A 517 9.62 15.00 -14.65
N GLU A 518 10.34 15.30 -15.73
CA GLU A 518 9.96 14.99 -17.11
C GLU A 518 9.92 13.48 -17.41
N ALA A 519 10.52 12.64 -16.55
CA ALA A 519 10.44 11.19 -16.64
C ALA A 519 9.11 10.62 -16.13
N MET A 520 8.28 11.42 -15.44
CA MET A 520 6.97 10.97 -14.98
C MET A 520 5.99 10.85 -16.16
N TYR A 521 5.78 9.61 -16.62
CA TYR A 521 4.79 9.24 -17.65
C TYR A 521 4.78 10.24 -18.83
N PRO A 522 5.89 10.33 -19.59
CA PRO A 522 5.96 11.24 -20.71
C PRO A 522 4.96 10.80 -21.79
N LYS A 523 4.33 11.78 -22.43
CA LYS A 523 3.42 11.53 -23.55
C LYS A 523 4.23 11.19 -24.80
N THR A 524 3.96 10.02 -25.38
CA THR A 524 4.46 9.65 -26.70
C THR A 524 3.44 10.03 -27.78
N PRO A 525 3.81 10.12 -29.07
CA PRO A 525 2.86 10.43 -30.14
C PRO A 525 1.62 9.51 -30.20
N LEU A 526 1.77 8.22 -29.87
CA LEU A 526 0.68 7.25 -29.71
C LEU A 526 -0.27 7.67 -28.58
N ILE A 527 0.27 8.05 -27.42
CA ILE A 527 -0.53 8.51 -26.27
C ILE A 527 -1.26 9.80 -26.62
N GLU A 528 -0.59 10.76 -27.26
CA GLU A 528 -1.22 11.99 -27.74
C GLU A 528 -2.34 11.71 -28.74
N LYS A 529 -2.16 10.74 -29.62
CA LYS A 529 -3.19 10.32 -30.56
C LYS A 529 -4.41 9.71 -29.85
N LEU A 530 -4.22 8.84 -28.86
CA LEU A 530 -5.31 8.32 -28.04
C LEU A 530 -6.05 9.43 -27.30
N GLU A 531 -5.33 10.41 -26.74
CA GLU A 531 -5.92 11.57 -26.07
C GLU A 531 -6.78 12.40 -27.03
N ARG A 532 -6.33 12.64 -28.26
CA ARG A 532 -7.13 13.32 -29.30
C ARG A 532 -8.38 12.52 -29.67
N LEU A 533 -8.27 11.20 -29.81
CA LEU A 533 -9.42 10.33 -30.07
C LEU A 533 -10.42 10.36 -28.91
N GLN A 534 -9.93 10.38 -27.66
CA GLN A 534 -10.76 10.49 -26.46
C GLN A 534 -11.52 11.81 -26.42
N ASN A 535 -10.81 12.92 -26.60
CA ASN A 535 -11.39 14.26 -26.56
C ASN A 535 -12.41 14.50 -27.70
N ALA A 536 -12.23 13.83 -28.84
CA ALA A 536 -13.18 13.88 -29.95
C ALA A 536 -14.39 12.94 -29.77
N THR A 537 -14.35 12.01 -28.82
CA THR A 537 -15.42 11.03 -28.58
C THR A 537 -16.36 11.53 -27.47
N PRO A 538 -17.68 11.65 -27.71
CA PRO A 538 -18.64 11.96 -26.66
C PRO A 538 -18.56 10.96 -25.49
N ARG A 539 -18.70 11.42 -24.24
CA ARG A 539 -18.57 10.55 -23.04
C ARG A 539 -19.54 9.37 -23.02
N ASN A 540 -20.71 9.52 -23.64
CA ASN A 540 -21.73 8.49 -23.76
C ASN A 540 -21.51 7.51 -24.93
N ALA A 541 -20.49 7.73 -25.76
CA ALA A 541 -20.10 6.84 -26.84
C ALA A 541 -19.06 5.79 -26.39
N PRO A 542 -18.89 4.68 -27.14
CA PRO A 542 -17.87 3.67 -26.84
C PRO A 542 -16.45 4.22 -26.80
N PHE A 543 -15.72 3.94 -25.71
CA PHE A 543 -14.33 4.34 -25.56
C PHE A 543 -13.62 3.54 -24.44
N ARG A 544 -13.34 2.25 -24.68
CA ARG A 544 -12.30 1.52 -23.93
C ARG A 544 -11.16 1.11 -24.84
N ILE A 545 -9.99 0.92 -24.25
CA ILE A 545 -8.80 0.41 -24.91
C ILE A 545 -8.45 -0.99 -24.40
N VAL A 546 -7.67 -1.72 -25.18
CA VAL A 546 -6.90 -2.87 -24.70
C VAL A 546 -5.52 -2.84 -25.34
N GLY A 547 -4.49 -3.03 -24.54
CA GLY A 547 -3.13 -3.24 -25.02
C GLY A 547 -2.88 -4.70 -25.36
N ILE A 548 -2.42 -4.97 -26.59
CA ILE A 548 -1.95 -6.28 -27.00
C ILE A 548 -0.50 -6.48 -26.53
N GLY A 549 -0.23 -7.63 -25.92
CA GLY A 549 1.03 -7.91 -25.25
C GLY A 549 1.22 -7.02 -24.01
N ALA A 550 2.37 -6.35 -23.94
CA ALA A 550 2.75 -5.48 -22.82
C ALA A 550 2.43 -4.00 -23.06
N ALA A 551 1.81 -3.65 -24.19
CA ALA A 551 1.52 -2.26 -24.54
C ALA A 551 0.58 -1.62 -23.52
N LEU A 552 0.92 -0.39 -23.08
CA LEU A 552 0.21 0.37 -22.06
C LEU A 552 -0.24 -0.54 -20.90
N PHE A 553 0.70 -1.25 -20.27
CA PHE A 553 0.38 -2.24 -19.25
C PHE A 553 -0.58 -1.66 -18.17
N PRO A 554 -1.50 -2.47 -17.61
CA PRO A 554 -2.58 -1.96 -16.77
C PRO A 554 -2.14 -1.02 -15.65
N ASN A 555 -3.02 -0.06 -15.34
CA ASN A 555 -2.84 1.12 -14.51
C ASN A 555 -1.99 2.24 -15.13
N ALA A 556 -1.00 1.94 -15.98
CA ALA A 556 -0.18 3.01 -16.58
C ALA A 556 -1.02 3.95 -17.47
N GLN A 557 -2.05 3.41 -18.14
CA GLN A 557 -3.00 4.18 -18.93
C GLN A 557 -3.88 5.12 -18.08
N ALA A 558 -4.04 4.82 -16.78
CA ALA A 558 -4.87 5.64 -15.88
C ALA A 558 -4.28 7.03 -15.67
N MET A 559 -2.96 7.19 -15.88
CA MET A 559 -2.27 8.48 -15.88
C MET A 559 -2.77 9.45 -16.96
N TYR A 560 -3.48 8.93 -17.97
CA TYR A 560 -4.07 9.70 -19.07
C TYR A 560 -5.59 9.52 -19.15
N SER A 561 -6.22 8.96 -18.11
CA SER A 561 -7.67 8.71 -18.06
C SER A 561 -8.21 7.79 -19.17
N PHE A 562 -7.39 6.87 -19.71
CA PHE A 562 -7.87 5.87 -20.66
C PHE A 562 -8.47 4.67 -19.90
N ALA A 563 -9.68 4.24 -20.29
CA ALA A 563 -10.31 3.07 -19.68
C ALA A 563 -9.82 1.78 -20.32
N ASP A 564 -9.26 0.87 -19.53
CA ASP A 564 -8.75 -0.44 -19.96
C ASP A 564 -9.59 -1.58 -19.36
N ILE A 565 -9.75 -2.65 -20.14
CA ILE A 565 -10.45 -3.86 -19.72
C ILE A 565 -9.55 -4.78 -18.87
N ARG A 566 -8.23 -4.64 -18.97
CA ARG A 566 -7.25 -5.39 -18.19
C ARG A 566 -7.09 -4.76 -16.81
N THR A 567 -6.59 -5.56 -15.88
CA THR A 567 -6.35 -5.11 -14.51
C THR A 567 -5.07 -5.73 -13.96
N HIS A 568 -4.43 -4.99 -13.07
CA HIS A 568 -3.28 -5.42 -12.29
C HIS A 568 -3.47 -4.83 -10.88
N ASP A 569 -4.33 -5.51 -10.10
CA ASP A 569 -4.71 -5.11 -8.74
C ASP A 569 -5.13 -6.38 -7.97
N PRO A 570 -4.53 -6.70 -6.81
CA PRO A 570 -4.94 -7.85 -5.99
C PRO A 570 -6.40 -7.77 -5.51
N MET A 571 -6.97 -6.56 -5.44
CA MET A 571 -8.35 -6.28 -5.05
C MET A 571 -9.33 -6.26 -6.25
N ALA A 572 -8.85 -6.58 -7.46
CA ALA A 572 -9.70 -6.70 -8.64
C ALA A 572 -10.80 -7.77 -8.47
N PHE A 573 -11.88 -7.63 -9.25
CA PHE A 573 -13.04 -8.50 -9.14
C PHE A 573 -12.74 -9.93 -9.59
N GLY A 574 -12.75 -10.89 -8.66
CA GLY A 574 -12.41 -12.29 -8.95
C GLY A 574 -13.29 -12.92 -10.02
N ARG A 575 -14.61 -12.62 -10.04
CA ARG A 575 -15.52 -13.15 -11.09
C ARG A 575 -15.21 -12.62 -12.48
N TYR A 576 -14.91 -11.32 -12.59
CA TYR A 576 -14.53 -10.72 -13.87
C TYR A 576 -13.22 -11.32 -14.39
N LEU A 577 -12.22 -11.48 -13.52
CA LEU A 577 -10.94 -12.09 -13.91
C LEU A 577 -11.07 -13.57 -14.26
N GLY A 578 -11.86 -14.32 -13.52
CA GLY A 578 -12.17 -15.71 -13.87
C GLY A 578 -12.82 -15.83 -15.24
N LEU A 579 -13.71 -14.89 -15.59
CA LEU A 579 -14.33 -14.82 -16.91
C LEU A 579 -13.32 -14.48 -18.02
N LEU A 580 -12.42 -13.51 -17.80
CA LEU A 580 -11.37 -13.21 -18.77
C LEU A 580 -10.46 -14.43 -18.99
N ARG A 581 -10.07 -15.13 -17.92
CA ARG A 581 -9.26 -16.34 -18.01
C ARG A 581 -9.96 -17.42 -18.83
N LEU A 582 -11.22 -17.71 -18.49
CA LEU A 582 -12.05 -18.71 -19.15
C LEU A 582 -12.24 -18.47 -20.65
N LEU A 583 -12.41 -17.22 -21.07
CA LEU A 583 -12.75 -16.88 -22.46
C LEU A 583 -11.54 -16.53 -23.33
N THR A 584 -10.42 -16.11 -22.75
CA THR A 584 -9.30 -15.50 -23.50
C THR A 584 -7.92 -15.97 -23.07
N ASN A 585 -7.84 -16.88 -22.10
CA ASN A 585 -6.57 -17.32 -21.50
C ASN A 585 -5.78 -16.16 -20.87
N TYR A 586 -6.48 -15.16 -20.33
CA TYR A 586 -5.86 -14.05 -19.61
C TYR A 586 -5.38 -14.53 -18.23
N GLU A 587 -4.11 -14.93 -18.17
CA GLU A 587 -3.50 -15.59 -17.00
C GLU A 587 -3.09 -14.59 -15.91
N THR A 588 -4.02 -14.26 -15.03
CA THR A 588 -3.78 -13.31 -13.92
C THR A 588 -2.86 -13.83 -12.81
N HIS A 589 -2.46 -15.10 -12.88
CA HIS A 589 -1.45 -15.66 -11.98
C HIS A 589 -0.03 -15.25 -12.39
N GLU A 590 0.18 -14.93 -13.68
CA GLU A 590 1.39 -14.25 -14.11
C GLU A 590 1.35 -12.81 -13.63
N TYR A 591 2.40 -12.39 -12.94
CA TYR A 591 2.49 -11.02 -12.42
C TYR A 591 2.32 -9.98 -13.56
N PHE A 592 2.89 -10.24 -14.74
CA PHE A 592 2.70 -9.42 -15.94
C PHE A 592 1.73 -10.07 -16.94
N ALA A 593 0.48 -10.30 -16.52
CA ALA A 593 -0.56 -10.84 -17.39
C ALA A 593 -0.73 -10.02 -18.69
N LYS A 594 -0.68 -10.70 -19.84
CA LYS A 594 -0.76 -10.08 -21.18
C LYS A 594 -2.04 -10.48 -21.88
N TRP A 595 -2.61 -9.54 -22.62
CA TRP A 595 -3.70 -9.85 -23.55
C TRP A 595 -3.12 -10.12 -24.93
N SER A 596 -3.41 -11.29 -25.52
CA SER A 596 -2.86 -11.69 -26.82
C SER A 596 -3.92 -11.77 -27.92
N ASN A 597 -5.16 -12.15 -27.58
CA ASN A 597 -6.19 -12.45 -28.57
C ASN A 597 -6.96 -11.21 -29.02
N ALA A 598 -6.58 -10.62 -30.16
CA ALA A 598 -7.29 -9.51 -30.78
C ALA A 598 -8.59 -9.93 -31.50
N LYS A 599 -8.78 -11.22 -31.81
CA LYS A 599 -9.90 -11.70 -32.63
C LYS A 599 -11.17 -11.99 -31.83
N THR A 600 -11.06 -12.17 -30.51
CA THR A 600 -12.22 -12.50 -29.67
C THR A 600 -13.35 -11.47 -29.78
N PRO A 601 -14.61 -11.91 -29.95
CA PRO A 601 -15.76 -11.00 -30.00
C PRO A 601 -16.08 -10.41 -28.62
N LEU A 602 -15.49 -10.95 -27.53
CA LEU A 602 -15.60 -10.38 -26.19
C LEU A 602 -15.17 -8.90 -26.14
N LEU A 603 -14.20 -8.49 -26.97
CA LEU A 603 -13.77 -7.09 -27.06
C LEU A 603 -14.92 -6.15 -27.50
N ASN A 604 -15.81 -6.62 -28.38
CA ASN A 604 -16.98 -5.87 -28.82
C ASN A 604 -17.92 -5.63 -27.64
N TYR A 605 -18.21 -6.70 -26.89
CA TYR A 605 -19.04 -6.66 -25.68
C TYR A 605 -18.46 -5.71 -24.62
N LEU A 606 -17.15 -5.81 -24.36
CA LEU A 606 -16.45 -5.03 -23.32
C LEU A 606 -16.27 -3.54 -23.65
N ASN A 607 -16.93 -3.03 -24.69
CA ASN A 607 -16.88 -1.63 -25.11
C ASN A 607 -15.48 -1.20 -25.62
N VAL A 608 -14.65 -2.16 -26.06
CA VAL A 608 -13.31 -1.87 -26.58
C VAL A 608 -13.40 -1.30 -27.98
N ARG A 609 -13.10 -0.01 -28.09
CA ARG A 609 -13.06 0.71 -29.36
C ARG A 609 -11.65 0.78 -29.94
N TYR A 610 -10.61 0.76 -29.13
CA TYR A 610 -9.24 0.86 -29.63
C TYR A 610 -8.34 -0.28 -29.15
N LEU A 611 -7.72 -0.98 -30.10
CA LEU A 611 -6.58 -1.85 -29.83
C LEU A 611 -5.31 -1.01 -29.89
N VAL A 612 -4.43 -1.23 -28.91
CA VAL A 612 -3.12 -0.58 -28.86
C VAL A 612 -2.06 -1.67 -28.82
N GLY A 613 -0.98 -1.50 -29.57
CA GLY A 613 0.10 -2.49 -29.56
C GLY A 613 1.40 -1.95 -30.11
N ASP A 614 2.38 -2.85 -30.18
CA ASP A 614 3.67 -2.57 -30.79
C ASP A 614 3.54 -2.36 -32.32
N ARG A 615 4.62 -1.95 -32.98
CA ARG A 615 4.68 -1.71 -34.43
C ARG A 615 4.33 -2.95 -35.26
N GLY A 616 4.62 -4.13 -34.71
CA GLY A 616 4.27 -5.42 -35.33
C GLY A 616 2.82 -5.85 -35.11
N LEU A 617 1.99 -5.05 -34.42
CA LEU A 617 0.59 -5.40 -34.20
C LEU A 617 -0.15 -5.48 -35.56
N ASP A 618 -0.71 -6.65 -35.81
CA ASP A 618 -1.70 -6.93 -36.85
C ASP A 618 -2.84 -7.76 -36.23
N PRO A 619 -4.07 -7.23 -36.13
CA PRO A 619 -5.19 -7.98 -35.59
C PRO A 619 -5.70 -9.08 -36.53
N GLY A 620 -5.30 -9.09 -37.81
CA GLY A 620 -5.64 -10.13 -38.78
C GLY A 620 -7.13 -10.19 -39.16
N ASP A 621 -7.83 -9.06 -39.07
CA ASP A 621 -9.23 -8.87 -39.47
C ASP A 621 -9.45 -7.40 -39.92
N PRO A 622 -9.16 -7.07 -41.20
CA PRO A 622 -9.24 -5.71 -41.71
C PRO A 622 -10.68 -5.20 -41.90
N GLY A 623 -11.68 -6.09 -41.87
CA GLY A 623 -13.10 -5.70 -41.94
C GLY A 623 -13.55 -5.05 -40.63
N ARG A 624 -13.13 -5.65 -39.50
CA ARG A 624 -13.45 -5.17 -38.16
C ARG A 624 -12.52 -4.04 -37.69
N TYR A 625 -11.24 -4.12 -38.01
CA TYR A 625 -10.22 -3.22 -37.47
C TYR A 625 -9.67 -2.24 -38.50
N LEU A 626 -9.85 -0.95 -38.24
CA LEU A 626 -9.28 0.14 -39.04
C LEU A 626 -7.99 0.66 -38.39
N LEU A 627 -6.88 0.67 -39.13
CA LEU A 627 -5.65 1.33 -38.66
C LEU A 627 -5.86 2.85 -38.61
N VAL A 628 -5.76 3.44 -37.41
CA VAL A 628 -5.96 4.89 -37.19
C VAL A 628 -4.69 5.62 -36.76
N TYR A 629 -3.62 4.86 -36.46
CA TYR A 629 -2.29 5.37 -36.14
C TYR A 629 -1.23 4.31 -36.39
N ASP A 630 -0.14 4.71 -37.06
CA ASP A 630 1.07 3.91 -37.22
C ASP A 630 2.29 4.81 -36.99
N GLY A 631 3.09 4.47 -35.99
CA GLY A 631 4.23 5.28 -35.57
C GLY A 631 5.39 4.44 -35.07
N ARG A 632 6.46 5.12 -34.65
CA ARG A 632 7.63 4.44 -34.07
C ARG A 632 7.32 3.81 -32.72
N ASP A 633 6.43 4.42 -31.96
CA ASP A 633 6.09 4.04 -30.60
C ASP A 633 4.96 3.00 -30.50
N GLY A 634 4.29 2.69 -31.61
CA GLY A 634 3.31 1.59 -31.72
C GLY A 634 2.24 1.85 -32.77
N ARG A 635 1.15 1.08 -32.69
CA ARG A 635 -0.03 1.17 -33.57
C ARG A 635 -1.32 1.26 -32.78
N ILE A 636 -2.32 1.92 -33.38
CA ILE A 636 -3.70 1.96 -32.85
C ILE A 636 -4.66 1.51 -33.96
N PHE A 637 -5.53 0.56 -33.62
CA PHE A 637 -6.62 0.12 -34.49
C PHE A 637 -7.97 0.45 -33.86
N GLU A 638 -8.90 1.01 -34.63
CA GLU A 638 -10.29 1.20 -34.25
C GLU A 638 -11.11 -0.05 -34.56
N ASN A 639 -11.81 -0.56 -33.55
CA ASN A 639 -12.78 -1.64 -33.65
C ASN A 639 -14.14 -1.08 -34.08
N ARG A 640 -14.58 -1.42 -35.30
CA ARG A 640 -15.85 -0.94 -35.86
C ARG A 640 -17.08 -1.71 -35.36
N ASP A 641 -16.88 -2.89 -34.77
CA ASP A 641 -17.95 -3.74 -34.26
C ASP A 641 -18.25 -3.52 -32.77
N VAL A 642 -17.69 -2.47 -32.16
CA VAL A 642 -17.81 -2.17 -30.74
C VAL A 642 -19.28 -1.96 -30.32
N LYS A 643 -19.69 -2.59 -29.20
CA LYS A 643 -21.01 -2.37 -28.61
C LYS A 643 -20.99 -1.19 -27.62
N PRO A 644 -22.11 -0.45 -27.47
CA PRO A 644 -22.29 0.51 -26.38
C PRO A 644 -22.13 -0.13 -25.00
N ARG A 645 -21.88 0.68 -23.98
CA ARG A 645 -21.70 0.20 -22.60
C ARG A 645 -22.98 -0.47 -22.04
N PHE A 646 -24.15 -0.01 -22.49
CA PHE A 646 -25.47 -0.57 -22.18
C PHE A 646 -26.23 -0.83 -23.48
N PHE A 647 -26.83 -2.00 -23.62
CA PHE A 647 -27.63 -2.37 -24.80
C PHE A 647 -28.68 -3.43 -24.42
N ALA A 648 -29.70 -3.60 -25.27
CA ALA A 648 -30.72 -4.62 -25.05
C ALA A 648 -30.23 -6.01 -25.52
N ALA A 649 -30.44 -7.03 -24.69
CA ALA A 649 -30.21 -8.42 -25.07
C ALA A 649 -31.25 -8.85 -26.12
N ARG A 650 -30.77 -9.59 -27.12
CA ARG A 650 -31.60 -10.25 -28.13
C ARG A 650 -31.73 -11.73 -27.81
N ASP A 651 -30.60 -12.45 -27.86
CA ASP A 651 -30.60 -13.89 -27.68
C ASP A 651 -30.23 -14.23 -26.23
N ILE A 652 -31.23 -14.55 -25.42
CA ILE A 652 -31.03 -14.92 -24.01
C ILE A 652 -30.87 -16.43 -23.90
N VAL A 653 -29.75 -16.85 -23.33
CA VAL A 653 -29.43 -18.24 -23.02
C VAL A 653 -29.59 -18.45 -21.53
N LEU A 654 -30.46 -19.38 -21.16
CA LEU A 654 -30.83 -19.67 -19.79
C LEU A 654 -30.14 -20.97 -19.34
N GLU A 655 -29.17 -20.87 -18.44
CA GLU A 655 -28.48 -22.04 -17.88
C GLU A 655 -28.60 -22.04 -16.35
N PHE A 656 -29.50 -22.89 -15.85
CA PHE A 656 -29.80 -23.03 -14.43
C PHE A 656 -28.79 -23.92 -13.70
N HIS A 657 -28.10 -24.82 -14.39
CA HIS A 657 -27.16 -25.75 -13.79
C HIS A 657 -25.82 -25.05 -13.56
N HIS A 658 -25.47 -24.87 -12.28
CA HIS A 658 -24.24 -24.21 -11.90
C HIS A 658 -22.98 -24.86 -12.53
N ASP A 659 -22.96 -26.19 -12.59
CA ASP A 659 -21.84 -26.96 -13.12
C ASP A 659 -21.65 -26.79 -14.63
N ARG A 660 -22.71 -26.47 -15.37
CA ARG A 660 -22.65 -26.20 -16.82
C ARG A 660 -22.46 -24.73 -17.15
N PHE A 661 -22.75 -23.81 -16.23
CA PHE A 661 -22.73 -22.38 -16.48
C PHE A 661 -21.39 -21.88 -17.05
N ALA A 662 -20.27 -22.36 -16.51
CA ALA A 662 -18.94 -22.00 -17.03
C ALA A 662 -18.73 -22.50 -18.46
N GLN A 663 -19.15 -23.73 -18.77
CA GLN A 663 -19.09 -24.27 -20.13
C GLN A 663 -19.96 -23.45 -21.08
N THR A 664 -21.21 -23.16 -20.69
CA THR A 664 -22.12 -22.33 -21.51
C THR A 664 -21.52 -20.96 -21.83
N LEU A 665 -20.82 -20.32 -20.89
CA LEU A 665 -20.14 -19.05 -21.14
C LEU A 665 -19.11 -19.16 -22.28
N THR A 666 -18.38 -20.28 -22.39
CA THR A 666 -17.36 -20.49 -23.43
C THR A 666 -17.92 -20.76 -24.82
N GLU A 667 -19.15 -21.26 -24.91
CA GLU A 667 -19.79 -21.66 -26.15
C GLU A 667 -20.52 -20.51 -26.87
N HIS A 668 -20.63 -19.33 -26.24
CA HIS A 668 -21.48 -18.23 -26.69
C HIS A 668 -20.73 -16.92 -26.92
N ASP A 669 -21.14 -16.18 -27.95
CA ASP A 669 -20.60 -14.86 -28.29
C ASP A 669 -21.38 -13.77 -27.55
N PHE A 670 -20.78 -13.15 -26.53
CA PHE A 670 -21.45 -12.14 -25.70
C PHE A 670 -21.82 -10.85 -26.43
N SER A 671 -21.29 -10.62 -27.63
CA SER A 671 -21.72 -9.51 -28.48
C SER A 671 -23.09 -9.76 -29.14
N LYS A 672 -23.58 -11.00 -29.11
CA LYS A 672 -24.84 -11.45 -29.71
C LYS A 672 -25.79 -12.07 -28.68
N GLN A 673 -25.25 -12.92 -27.83
CA GLN A 673 -25.97 -13.74 -26.87
C GLN A 673 -25.70 -13.28 -25.43
N THR A 674 -26.68 -13.47 -24.54
CA THR A 674 -26.55 -13.17 -23.11
C THR A 674 -26.88 -14.41 -22.31
N VAL A 675 -25.92 -14.88 -21.53
CA VAL A 675 -26.08 -16.02 -20.63
C VAL A 675 -26.52 -15.52 -19.26
N VAL A 676 -27.64 -16.02 -18.76
CA VAL A 676 -28.15 -15.74 -17.41
C VAL A 676 -28.50 -17.03 -16.68
N ASN A 677 -28.23 -17.07 -15.38
CA ASN A 677 -28.58 -18.23 -14.55
C ASN A 677 -30.04 -18.14 -14.08
N ILE A 678 -30.51 -16.92 -13.80
CA ILE A 678 -31.88 -16.65 -13.36
C ILE A 678 -32.43 -15.53 -14.23
N LEU A 679 -33.61 -15.76 -14.80
CA LEU A 679 -34.39 -14.74 -15.51
C LEU A 679 -35.64 -14.44 -14.67
N PRO A 680 -35.83 -13.21 -14.17
CA PRO A 680 -37.04 -12.88 -13.44
C PRO A 680 -38.19 -12.78 -14.41
N VAL A 681 -39.13 -13.70 -14.28
CA VAL A 681 -40.31 -13.83 -15.14
C VAL A 681 -41.53 -13.85 -14.24
N ASP A 682 -42.31 -12.77 -14.30
CA ASP A 682 -43.52 -12.62 -13.49
C ASP A 682 -44.81 -12.93 -14.28
N SER A 683 -44.70 -13.17 -15.60
CA SER A 683 -45.80 -13.53 -16.48
C SER A 683 -45.35 -14.27 -17.73
N ASP A 684 -46.23 -15.06 -18.34
CA ASP A 684 -45.96 -15.71 -19.63
C ASP A 684 -45.67 -14.71 -20.75
N ARG A 685 -46.29 -13.53 -20.70
CA ARG A 685 -45.99 -12.43 -21.62
C ARG A 685 -44.54 -12.00 -21.48
N MET A 686 -44.06 -11.76 -20.25
CA MET A 686 -42.67 -11.39 -19.99
C MET A 686 -41.71 -12.50 -20.45
N ARG A 687 -42.05 -13.76 -20.20
CA ARG A 687 -41.27 -14.92 -20.65
C ARG A 687 -41.08 -14.90 -22.18
N ASN A 688 -42.19 -14.78 -22.91
CA ASN A 688 -42.18 -14.77 -24.38
C ASN A 688 -41.45 -13.55 -24.93
N ASP A 689 -41.68 -12.37 -24.35
CA ASP A 689 -41.01 -11.13 -24.72
C ASP A 689 -39.47 -11.23 -24.56
N LEU A 690 -38.99 -11.93 -23.54
CA LEU A 690 -37.55 -12.08 -23.25
C LEU A 690 -36.88 -13.19 -24.06
N LEU A 691 -37.52 -14.36 -24.21
CA LEU A 691 -36.92 -15.53 -24.87
C LEU A 691 -37.11 -15.56 -26.39
N SER A 692 -38.15 -14.87 -26.91
CA SER A 692 -38.51 -14.87 -28.33
C SER A 692 -38.81 -13.44 -28.82
N PRO A 693 -37.80 -12.56 -28.84
CA PRO A 693 -38.00 -11.14 -29.13
C PRO A 693 -38.47 -10.89 -30.57
N LYS A 694 -39.60 -10.19 -30.74
CA LYS A 694 -40.15 -9.83 -32.06
C LYS A 694 -39.77 -8.42 -32.53
N SER A 695 -39.18 -7.61 -31.66
CA SER A 695 -38.81 -6.21 -31.93
C SER A 695 -37.69 -5.75 -31.00
N ASP A 696 -36.90 -4.77 -31.45
CA ASP A 696 -35.73 -4.31 -30.72
C ASP A 696 -35.99 -3.06 -29.88
N PRO A 697 -35.64 -3.07 -28.58
CA PRO A 697 -35.62 -1.88 -27.76
C PRO A 697 -34.54 -0.91 -28.24
N THR A 698 -34.82 0.39 -28.15
CA THR A 698 -33.81 1.43 -28.33
C THR A 698 -33.26 1.82 -26.97
N VAL A 699 -31.93 1.74 -26.81
CA VAL A 699 -31.21 2.13 -25.59
C VAL A 699 -30.29 3.28 -25.95
N GLN A 700 -30.59 4.47 -25.44
CA GLN A 700 -29.77 5.66 -25.61
C GLN A 700 -29.08 6.02 -24.29
N ILE A 701 -27.76 6.12 -24.29
CA ILE A 701 -27.01 6.62 -23.13
C ILE A 701 -27.03 8.15 -23.21
N VAL A 702 -27.76 8.80 -22.30
CA VAL A 702 -27.89 10.26 -22.26
C VAL A 702 -26.67 10.87 -21.56
N GLU A 703 -26.31 10.31 -20.41
CA GLU A 703 -25.15 10.73 -19.62
C GLU A 703 -24.34 9.52 -19.17
N ALA A 704 -23.02 9.67 -19.19
CA ALA A 704 -22.08 8.67 -18.72
C ALA A 704 -20.95 9.32 -17.93
N ALA A 705 -20.82 8.88 -16.68
CA ALA A 705 -19.73 9.17 -15.77
C ALA A 705 -19.16 7.85 -15.22
N ASP A 706 -18.20 7.95 -14.30
CA ASP A 706 -17.55 6.77 -13.72
C ASP A 706 -18.46 6.00 -12.76
N THR A 707 -19.30 6.72 -12.01
CA THR A 707 -20.20 6.19 -10.97
C THR A 707 -21.67 6.47 -11.23
N ASN A 708 -22.01 7.13 -12.33
CA ASN A 708 -23.38 7.51 -12.67
C ASN A 708 -23.62 7.33 -14.18
N PHE A 709 -24.76 6.76 -14.53
CA PHE A 709 -25.27 6.68 -15.90
C PHE A 709 -26.73 7.07 -15.93
N ARG A 710 -27.14 7.74 -17.02
CA ARG A 710 -28.54 7.99 -17.34
C ARG A 710 -28.85 7.48 -18.73
N LEU A 711 -29.87 6.64 -18.83
CA LEU A 711 -30.30 5.97 -20.05
C LEU A 711 -31.73 6.38 -20.36
N HIS A 712 -32.02 6.57 -21.64
CA HIS A 712 -33.37 6.67 -22.15
C HIS A 712 -33.67 5.41 -22.95
N ILE A 713 -34.68 4.66 -22.52
CA ILE A 713 -34.98 3.32 -23.05
C ILE A 713 -36.41 3.28 -23.54
N ARG A 714 -36.58 3.11 -24.84
CA ARG A 714 -37.89 2.86 -25.46
C ARG A 714 -37.96 1.39 -25.85
N SER A 715 -38.92 0.67 -25.27
CA SER A 715 -39.09 -0.76 -25.51
C SER A 715 -40.54 -1.10 -25.83
N PRO A 716 -40.83 -1.80 -26.93
CA PRO A 716 -42.18 -2.29 -27.24
C PRO A 716 -42.56 -3.54 -26.44
N ARG A 717 -41.62 -4.15 -25.72
CA ARG A 717 -41.74 -5.43 -25.02
C ARG A 717 -40.99 -5.42 -23.69
N HIS A 718 -41.13 -6.47 -22.88
CA HIS A 718 -40.16 -6.70 -21.81
C HIS A 718 -38.78 -6.97 -22.42
N ALA A 719 -37.76 -6.29 -21.90
CA ALA A 719 -36.40 -6.43 -22.39
C ALA A 719 -35.42 -6.56 -21.22
N LEU A 720 -34.39 -7.39 -21.43
CA LEU A 720 -33.22 -7.43 -20.56
C LEU A 720 -32.19 -6.44 -21.11
N ILE A 721 -31.80 -5.47 -20.30
CA ILE A 721 -30.70 -4.55 -20.58
C ILE A 721 -29.44 -5.14 -19.98
N VAL A 722 -28.39 -5.22 -20.78
CA VAL A 722 -27.09 -5.78 -20.41
C VAL A 722 -26.02 -4.70 -20.52
N SER A 723 -24.92 -4.87 -19.79
CA SER A 723 -23.83 -3.92 -19.81
C SER A 723 -22.46 -4.58 -19.72
N SER A 724 -21.43 -3.84 -20.11
CA SER A 724 -20.04 -4.19 -19.79
C SER A 724 -19.55 -3.52 -18.51
N GLN A 725 -20.47 -3.21 -17.59
CA GLN A 725 -20.17 -2.73 -16.25
C GLN A 725 -20.10 -3.93 -15.30
N PRO A 726 -18.96 -4.21 -14.64
CA PRO A 726 -18.87 -5.31 -13.70
C PRO A 726 -19.87 -5.14 -12.55
N TRP A 727 -20.54 -6.23 -12.19
CA TRP A 727 -21.48 -6.23 -11.08
C TRP A 727 -20.75 -6.21 -9.74
N TRP A 728 -20.97 -5.14 -8.98
CA TRP A 728 -20.49 -4.96 -7.62
C TRP A 728 -21.60 -4.47 -6.70
N PRO A 729 -21.62 -4.87 -5.41
CA PRO A 729 -22.52 -4.27 -4.45
C PRO A 729 -22.31 -2.76 -4.37
N GLY A 730 -23.42 -2.02 -4.37
CA GLY A 730 -23.43 -0.56 -4.45
C GLY A 730 -24.05 -0.03 -5.73
N TRP A 731 -24.03 -0.78 -6.84
CA TRP A 731 -24.78 -0.41 -8.04
C TRP A 731 -26.29 -0.47 -7.78
N ARG A 732 -26.97 0.64 -8.00
CA ARG A 732 -28.43 0.79 -7.88
C ARG A 732 -28.99 1.24 -9.21
N VAL A 733 -30.14 0.68 -9.58
CA VAL A 733 -30.84 1.03 -10.82
C VAL A 733 -32.21 1.59 -10.44
N PHE A 734 -32.56 2.73 -11.05
CA PHE A 734 -33.83 3.42 -10.85
C PHE A 734 -34.51 3.62 -12.20
N ARG A 735 -35.79 3.28 -12.29
CA ARG A 735 -36.66 3.53 -13.45
C ARG A 735 -37.70 4.58 -13.08
N ASN A 736 -37.66 5.75 -13.71
CA ASN A 736 -38.50 6.92 -13.38
C ASN A 736 -38.53 7.21 -11.86
N GLY A 737 -37.37 7.10 -11.19
CA GLY A 737 -37.22 7.30 -9.75
C GLY A 737 -37.52 6.08 -8.86
N GLN A 738 -38.18 5.04 -9.38
CA GLN A 738 -38.45 3.80 -8.63
C GLN A 738 -37.27 2.83 -8.71
N SER A 739 -36.82 2.29 -7.57
CA SER A 739 -35.72 1.32 -7.55
C SER A 739 -36.17 0.00 -8.20
N ILE A 740 -35.31 -0.56 -9.06
CA ILE A 740 -35.49 -1.89 -9.65
C ILE A 740 -34.29 -2.78 -9.32
N THR A 741 -34.53 -4.09 -9.28
CA THR A 741 -33.52 -5.08 -8.90
C THR A 741 -32.51 -5.30 -10.02
N PRO A 742 -31.21 -5.04 -9.78
CA PRO A 742 -30.16 -5.40 -10.72
C PRO A 742 -30.01 -6.92 -10.85
N GLN A 743 -29.53 -7.36 -12.00
CA GLN A 743 -29.30 -8.76 -12.34
C GLN A 743 -27.85 -8.99 -12.73
N LEU A 744 -27.34 -10.18 -12.39
CA LEU A 744 -26.04 -10.64 -12.85
C LEU A 744 -26.19 -11.28 -14.23
N VAL A 745 -25.56 -10.69 -15.23
CA VAL A 745 -25.56 -11.18 -16.61
C VAL A 745 -24.15 -11.58 -17.04
N ASN A 746 -24.05 -12.60 -17.90
CA ASN A 746 -22.78 -13.15 -18.39
C ASN A 746 -21.79 -13.45 -17.24
N GLY A 747 -22.29 -13.91 -16.09
CA GLY A 747 -21.49 -14.31 -14.92
C GLY A 747 -20.82 -13.18 -14.11
N ALA A 748 -20.57 -12.00 -14.67
CA ALA A 748 -19.78 -10.95 -14.03
C ALA A 748 -20.32 -9.53 -14.18
N PHE A 749 -21.36 -9.29 -14.98
CA PHE A 749 -21.79 -7.94 -15.36
C PHE A 749 -23.17 -7.56 -14.84
N LEU A 750 -23.40 -6.25 -14.76
CA LEU A 750 -24.66 -5.65 -14.40
C LEU A 750 -25.65 -5.73 -15.58
N GLY A 751 -26.86 -6.18 -15.30
CA GLY A 751 -28.03 -6.04 -16.17
C GLY A 751 -29.30 -5.73 -15.36
N PHE A 752 -30.42 -5.52 -16.02
CA PHE A 752 -31.73 -5.32 -15.40
C PHE A 752 -32.85 -5.44 -16.44
N THR A 753 -34.05 -5.79 -16.02
CA THR A 753 -35.21 -5.89 -16.91
C THR A 753 -36.02 -4.58 -16.92
N ILE A 754 -36.58 -4.26 -18.08
CA ILE A 754 -37.51 -3.14 -18.27
C ILE A 754 -38.78 -3.63 -18.97
N PRO A 755 -39.98 -3.18 -18.55
CA PRO A 755 -41.23 -3.54 -19.22
C PRO A 755 -41.42 -2.73 -20.53
N PRO A 756 -42.46 -3.05 -21.33
CA PRO A 756 -42.85 -2.24 -22.47
C PRO A 756 -43.15 -0.80 -22.04
N GLY A 757 -42.61 0.20 -22.74
CA GLY A 757 -42.82 1.61 -22.47
C GLY A 757 -41.63 2.49 -22.86
N ASP A 758 -41.68 3.72 -22.36
CA ASP A 758 -40.63 4.72 -22.52
C ASP A 758 -40.12 5.10 -21.13
N TRP A 759 -38.82 4.90 -20.88
CA TRP A 759 -38.25 4.88 -19.54
C TRP A 759 -37.00 5.75 -19.43
N ASP A 760 -36.94 6.56 -18.38
CA ASP A 760 -35.70 7.16 -17.89
C ASP A 760 -35.10 6.25 -16.81
N VAL A 761 -33.91 5.74 -17.09
CA VAL A 761 -33.20 4.83 -16.19
C VAL A 761 -31.92 5.47 -15.69
N ARG A 762 -31.80 5.60 -14.38
CA ARG A 762 -30.59 6.09 -13.70
C ARG A 762 -29.88 4.95 -13.00
N ILE A 763 -28.57 4.89 -13.15
CA ILE A 763 -27.71 3.87 -12.56
C ILE A 763 -26.63 4.57 -11.76
N ASP A 764 -26.55 4.30 -10.45
CA ASP A 764 -25.59 4.95 -9.56
C ASP A 764 -24.78 3.91 -8.78
N TYR A 765 -23.51 4.21 -8.55
CA TYR A 765 -22.68 3.50 -7.58
C TYR A 765 -22.76 4.18 -6.22
N PHE A 766 -23.57 3.61 -5.31
CA PHE A 766 -23.80 4.10 -3.95
C PHE A 766 -23.61 2.95 -2.93
N PRO A 767 -22.36 2.61 -2.57
CA PRO A 767 -22.06 1.50 -1.66
C PRO A 767 -22.52 1.77 -0.23
N ALA A 768 -23.45 0.95 0.28
CA ALA A 768 -23.99 1.10 1.63
C ALA A 768 -22.92 0.94 2.72
N SER A 769 -21.92 0.10 2.48
CA SER A 769 -20.75 -0.11 3.35
C SER A 769 -20.01 1.19 3.64
N PHE A 770 -19.70 1.97 2.61
CA PHE A 770 -19.03 3.27 2.73
C PHE A 770 -19.89 4.29 3.47
N TYR A 771 -21.13 4.54 3.01
CA TYR A 771 -21.96 5.60 3.57
C TYR A 771 -22.45 5.28 5.00
N GLY A 772 -22.70 4.01 5.30
CA GLY A 772 -22.98 3.56 6.66
C GLY A 772 -21.77 3.73 7.58
N GLY A 773 -20.56 3.39 7.10
CA GLY A 773 -19.31 3.68 7.80
C GLY A 773 -19.11 5.18 8.01
N LEU A 774 -19.37 6.01 7.01
CA LEU A 774 -19.26 7.47 7.11
C LEU A 774 -20.20 8.05 8.18
N ALA A 775 -21.46 7.62 8.20
CA ALA A 775 -22.38 8.01 9.26
C ALA A 775 -21.87 7.58 10.65
N GLY A 776 -21.40 6.34 10.79
CA GLY A 776 -20.85 5.82 12.05
C GLY A 776 -19.61 6.60 12.53
N ALA A 777 -18.71 6.95 11.62
CA ALA A 777 -17.54 7.75 11.90
C ALA A 777 -17.90 9.18 12.35
N ILE A 778 -18.84 9.84 11.66
CA ILE A 778 -19.31 11.18 12.02
C ILE A 778 -19.94 11.17 13.42
N VAL A 779 -20.83 10.23 13.72
CA VAL A 779 -21.45 10.10 15.04
C VAL A 779 -20.39 9.87 16.13
N THR A 780 -19.43 8.99 15.86
CA THR A 780 -18.34 8.70 16.81
C THR A 780 -17.48 9.94 17.06
N ALA A 781 -17.14 10.71 16.03
CA ALA A 781 -16.39 11.96 16.16
C ALA A 781 -17.16 13.01 16.99
N LEU A 782 -18.46 13.17 16.74
CA LEU A 782 -19.32 14.08 17.51
C LEU A 782 -19.39 13.68 18.98
N LEU A 783 -19.54 12.39 19.30
CA LEU A 783 -19.56 11.88 20.66
C LEU A 783 -18.23 12.13 21.38
N LEU A 784 -17.09 11.91 20.71
CA LEU A 784 -15.79 12.22 21.27
C LEU A 784 -15.67 13.71 21.61
N VAL A 785 -16.08 14.61 20.72
CA VAL A 785 -16.02 16.07 20.96
C VAL A 785 -16.98 16.50 22.08
N ALA A 786 -18.19 15.94 22.15
CA ALA A 786 -19.20 16.31 23.14
C ALA A 786 -18.86 15.82 24.57
N TRP A 787 -18.16 14.68 24.70
CA TRP A 787 -17.91 14.04 25.99
C TRP A 787 -17.24 14.95 27.05
N PRO A 788 -16.13 15.65 26.77
CA PRO A 788 -15.50 16.53 27.76
C PRO A 788 -16.35 17.76 28.10
N ILE A 789 -17.22 18.20 27.18
CA ILE A 789 -18.10 19.36 27.37
C ILE A 789 -19.21 18.99 28.35
N ALA A 790 -19.80 17.80 28.20
CA ALA A 790 -20.83 17.29 29.09
C ALA A 790 -20.30 17.08 30.52
N GLN A 791 -19.09 16.53 30.68
CA GLN A 791 -18.49 16.32 32.00
C GLN A 791 -18.24 17.63 32.78
N ARG A 792 -17.96 18.74 32.10
CA ARG A 792 -17.77 20.07 32.72
C ARG A 792 -19.06 20.78 33.12
N ARG A 793 -20.21 20.32 32.64
CA ARG A 793 -21.53 20.91 32.97
C ARG A 793 -22.24 20.15 34.10
N ILE A 794 -21.81 18.93 34.39
CA ILE A 794 -22.42 18.03 35.38
C ILE A 794 -21.61 17.99 36.69
N GLY A 795 -20.31 18.28 36.64
CA GLY A 795 -19.45 18.51 37.82
C GLY A 795 -19.08 19.97 37.92
#